data_AF-A0ABD5JHT0-F1
#
_entry.id   AF-A0ABD5JHT0-F1
#
_cell.length_a   1.000
_cell.length_b   1.000
_cell.length_c   1.000
_cell.angle_alpha   90.00
_cell.angle_beta   90.00
_cell.angle_gamma   90.00
#
_symmetry.space_group_name_H-M   'P 1'
#
loop_
_entity.id
_entity.type
_entity.pdbx_description
1 polymer ?
#
loop_
_entity_poly.entity_id
_entity_poly.type
_entity_poly.pdbx_seq_one_letter_code
_entity_poly.pdbx_strand_id
1 'polypeptide(L)'
;MTWLPRADNAGNTAVHPTRTHAIVVAVERYEDPKWNVSGPYSDARAFISWLVNACQVPEKNITLLSSALSHDRADDGRAALPAGIDLLPADSTTVSRLLQEELTTLEADLLWVFWSGHGLIDTNGEHVLLLADSTPLTKRGVGVDSLQRALQSKRVGSHHGAGVAKVAVAINACQNQPWIDHIAKTELLVSHTYVTDRGLFVLHACSTGQKARVAPRDMQRDGTAASLFPRMLLRYLDDGSADVLPDLLQVSESVDAEFVRLRQAGLTSQTPSTLRRNWSGKTAVTGTFAHPPTEREQRLADLLCDVLPNARIRDACAQRLTAGVTAVVRVSDDSETPTVEQLVTAAARVHHGVPTLLDLLPSLPEVCFDAEHLSELRAAAEDLRPDEFLTGGEHVELVALLASLDIEDLRILAGYDRRLRPHLPSMPTDAAHLVRAFEAAGYRTDAASMPILLRFVALVAAEAGSPTSTTANGLRAWCDRVAGRLRLAPQTVSAHWSEAVLDAARRRCETAWILIEVTIDDPEADPGKAAYACSAWLLDPATGPQRLDYPSGYFTWRQTHQLVAELLEPYIAVRSVDLAVEFFLPESHLELQVERIPLRHRGADNVHLGTIVPVVVRCAHRHAGRRIPQQWTARWQECGKVSTVSDEQHWLVHDAADLFSLRDALVDRPDVGCVELIGDHLEFTPALVCCVQSGVPVLTWHRRLDNRRPRGDLSHLRRSVPPSRLPEEVRQLRADTSTWSEAHHLVLLWDDPQRLPPRLRLRTPGRIASHDRHR
;
A
#
# COMPACT_ATOMS: atom_id res chain seq x y z
N MET A 1 -58.75 -3.60 10.14
CA MET A 1 -57.45 -4.26 9.89
C MET A 1 -56.35 -3.29 10.27
N THR A 2 -55.96 -3.38 11.53
CA THR A 2 -54.93 -2.58 12.20
C THR A 2 -53.57 -3.18 11.85
N TRP A 3 -52.70 -2.40 11.20
CA TRP A 3 -51.31 -2.78 11.00
C TRP A 3 -50.49 -2.33 12.23
N LEU A 4 -50.14 -3.29 13.08
CA LEU A 4 -49.14 -3.14 14.12
C LEU A 4 -47.75 -3.04 13.45
N PRO A 5 -46.82 -2.19 13.95
CA PRO A 5 -45.43 -2.27 13.57
C PRO A 5 -44.84 -3.57 14.13
N ARG A 6 -44.16 -4.35 13.29
CA ARG A 6 -43.32 -5.46 13.72
C ARG A 6 -42.21 -4.91 14.63
N ALA A 7 -42.09 -5.47 15.83
CA ALA A 7 -40.94 -5.26 16.69
C ALA A 7 -39.69 -5.82 16.01
N ASP A 8 -38.70 -4.97 15.77
CA ASP A 8 -37.37 -5.34 15.32
C ASP A 8 -36.62 -6.05 16.46
N ASN A 9 -36.77 -7.37 16.51
CA ASN A 9 -36.01 -8.26 17.38
C ASN A 9 -34.77 -8.76 16.63
N ALA A 10 -33.71 -7.95 16.63
CA ALA A 10 -32.35 -8.39 16.32
C ALA A 10 -31.38 -7.73 17.32
N GLY A 11 -31.02 -8.46 18.39
CA GLY A 11 -29.76 -8.24 19.10
C GLY A 11 -29.77 -7.55 20.48
N ASN A 12 -30.87 -7.48 21.23
CA ASN A 12 -30.77 -7.08 22.65
C ASN A 12 -30.32 -8.28 23.51
N THR A 13 -29.05 -8.68 23.39
CA THR A 13 -28.43 -9.56 24.39
C THR A 13 -28.43 -8.81 25.73
N ALA A 14 -29.14 -9.35 26.71
CA ALA A 14 -29.13 -8.83 28.08
C ALA A 14 -27.69 -8.76 28.57
N VAL A 15 -27.28 -7.62 29.12
CA VAL A 15 -25.92 -7.44 29.65
C VAL A 15 -25.86 -8.03 31.05
N HIS A 16 -25.00 -9.00 31.27
CA HIS A 16 -24.83 -9.61 32.60
C HIS A 16 -23.62 -9.03 33.35
N PRO A 17 -23.74 -8.69 34.65
CA PRO A 17 -22.60 -8.21 35.44
C PRO A 17 -21.40 -9.16 35.45
N THR A 18 -21.65 -10.48 35.50
CA THR A 18 -20.59 -11.51 35.49
C THR A 18 -19.86 -11.64 34.17
N ARG A 19 -20.45 -11.12 33.08
CA ARG A 19 -19.87 -11.03 31.72
C ARG A 19 -19.51 -9.58 31.36
N THR A 20 -19.45 -8.69 32.36
CA THR A 20 -18.97 -7.32 32.19
C THR A 20 -17.51 -7.25 32.65
N HIS A 21 -16.69 -6.58 31.85
CA HIS A 21 -15.29 -6.28 32.16
C HIS A 21 -15.07 -4.77 32.18
N ALA A 22 -14.08 -4.33 32.95
CA ALA A 22 -13.71 -2.92 33.03
C ALA A 22 -12.20 -2.70 33.01
N ILE A 23 -11.76 -1.75 32.18
CA ILE A 23 -10.42 -1.17 32.21
C ILE A 23 -10.55 0.22 32.81
N VAL A 24 -9.96 0.44 33.98
CA VAL A 24 -10.01 1.70 34.71
C VAL A 24 -8.59 2.26 34.76
N VAL A 25 -8.39 3.50 34.31
CA VAL A 25 -7.09 4.16 34.23
C VAL A 25 -7.11 5.43 35.08
N ALA A 26 -6.15 5.55 35.98
CA ALA A 26 -5.96 6.69 36.87
C ALA A 26 -4.49 7.15 36.88
N VAL A 27 -4.21 8.26 36.20
CA VAL A 27 -2.84 8.80 36.11
C VAL A 27 -2.71 10.07 36.95
N GLU A 28 -2.09 9.94 38.12
CA GLU A 28 -1.86 11.05 39.05
C GLU A 28 -0.40 11.47 39.12
N ARG A 29 0.51 10.49 39.21
CA ARG A 29 1.95 10.69 39.17
C ARG A 29 2.45 10.52 37.74
N TYR A 30 3.16 11.53 37.26
CA TYR A 30 3.87 11.54 35.99
C TYR A 30 5.38 11.55 36.26
N GLU A 31 6.16 11.17 35.24
CA GLU A 31 7.63 11.22 35.29
C GLU A 31 8.13 12.64 35.59
N ASP A 32 7.46 13.67 35.04
CA ASP A 32 7.67 15.07 35.46
C ASP A 32 6.71 15.43 36.60
N PRO A 33 7.22 15.73 37.81
CA PRO A 33 6.38 16.09 38.95
C PRO A 33 5.49 17.31 38.74
N LYS A 34 5.81 18.20 37.79
CA LYS A 34 4.99 19.38 37.46
C LYS A 34 3.64 19.02 36.85
N TRP A 35 3.50 17.80 36.32
CA TRP A 35 2.25 17.27 35.78
C TRP A 35 1.50 16.42 36.80
N ASN A 36 2.01 16.28 38.02
CA ASN A 36 1.27 15.55 39.04
C ASN A 36 -0.07 16.23 39.32
N VAL A 37 -1.13 15.43 39.31
CA VAL A 37 -2.50 15.87 39.57
C VAL A 37 -3.14 14.91 40.56
N SER A 38 -3.75 15.44 41.63
CA SER A 38 -4.52 14.64 42.59
C SER A 38 -5.99 14.61 42.16
N GLY A 39 -6.64 13.46 42.37
CA GLY A 39 -8.05 13.26 42.07
C GLY A 39 -8.34 12.04 41.19
N PRO A 40 -7.59 11.79 40.09
CA PRO A 40 -7.84 10.65 39.21
C PRO A 40 -7.95 9.29 39.90
N TYR A 41 -7.17 9.02 40.95
CA TYR A 41 -7.26 7.77 41.68
C TYR A 41 -8.55 7.69 42.52
N SER A 42 -8.97 8.80 43.11
CA SER A 42 -10.26 8.89 43.80
C SER A 42 -11.44 8.74 42.84
N ASP A 43 -11.35 9.26 41.62
CA ASP A 43 -12.36 9.06 40.57
C ASP A 43 -12.48 7.59 40.18
N ALA A 44 -11.34 6.93 39.92
CA ALA A 44 -11.29 5.51 39.58
C ALA A 44 -11.85 4.63 40.71
N ARG A 45 -11.52 4.93 41.97
CA ARG A 45 -12.07 4.21 43.13
C ARG A 45 -13.58 4.34 43.23
N ALA A 46 -14.12 5.53 43.02
CA ALA A 46 -15.57 5.73 43.04
C ALA A 46 -16.26 4.95 41.91
N PHE A 47 -15.67 4.93 40.70
CA PHE A 47 -16.19 4.17 39.57
C PHE A 47 -16.14 2.65 39.80
N ILE A 48 -15.03 2.14 40.32
CA ILE A 48 -14.88 0.73 40.69
C ILE A 48 -15.88 0.35 41.79
N SER A 49 -16.05 1.19 42.80
CA SER A 49 -17.02 0.97 43.87
C SER A 49 -18.44 0.83 43.33
N TRP A 50 -18.83 1.66 42.36
CA TRP A 50 -20.13 1.54 41.69
C TRP A 50 -20.26 0.20 40.94
N LEU A 51 -19.27 -0.17 40.12
CA LEU A 51 -19.28 -1.45 39.39
C LEU A 51 -19.42 -2.67 40.32
N VAL A 52 -18.65 -2.71 41.41
CA VAL A 52 -18.62 -3.85 42.33
C VAL A 52 -19.84 -3.84 43.26
N ASN A 53 -20.08 -2.73 43.95
CA ASN A 53 -21.07 -2.69 45.03
C ASN A 53 -22.49 -2.48 44.52
N ALA A 54 -22.70 -1.63 43.51
CA ALA A 54 -24.02 -1.35 42.96
C ALA A 54 -24.38 -2.35 41.85
N CYS A 55 -23.48 -2.57 40.89
CA CYS A 55 -23.76 -3.40 39.72
C CYS A 55 -23.37 -4.88 39.87
N GLN A 56 -22.68 -5.27 40.95
CA GLN A 56 -22.25 -6.66 41.21
C GLN A 56 -21.32 -7.24 40.12
N VAL A 57 -20.47 -6.39 39.52
CA VAL A 57 -19.40 -6.84 38.60
C VAL A 57 -18.30 -7.53 39.41
N PRO A 58 -17.89 -8.76 39.06
CA PRO A 58 -16.82 -9.47 39.77
C PRO A 58 -15.50 -8.68 39.76
N GLU A 59 -14.80 -8.62 40.89
CA GLU A 59 -13.55 -7.86 41.06
C GLU A 59 -12.47 -8.31 40.07
N LYS A 60 -12.41 -9.63 39.81
CA LYS A 60 -11.49 -10.24 38.82
C LYS A 60 -11.72 -9.79 37.37
N ASN A 61 -12.87 -9.18 37.06
CA ASN A 61 -13.17 -8.67 35.72
C ASN A 61 -12.76 -7.19 35.57
N ILE A 62 -12.19 -6.59 36.62
CA ILE A 62 -11.80 -5.18 36.68
C ILE A 62 -10.27 -5.08 36.75
N THR A 63 -9.69 -4.40 35.77
CA THR A 63 -8.26 -4.06 35.76
C THR A 63 -8.09 -2.56 36.02
N LEU A 64 -7.33 -2.21 37.05
CA LEU A 64 -6.99 -0.83 37.38
C LEU A 64 -5.54 -0.53 37.01
N LEU A 65 -5.32 0.36 36.04
CA LEU A 65 -4.01 0.92 35.75
C LEU A 65 -3.86 2.24 36.50
N SER A 66 -2.90 2.30 37.44
CA SER A 66 -2.76 3.45 38.34
C SER A 66 -1.32 3.92 38.51
N SER A 67 -1.15 5.23 38.58
CA SER A 67 0.05 5.90 39.09
C SER A 67 -0.28 6.81 40.28
N ALA A 68 -1.11 6.34 41.22
CA ALA A 68 -1.55 7.13 42.38
C ALA A 68 -0.41 7.83 43.14
N LEU A 69 -0.66 9.03 43.64
CA LEU A 69 0.27 9.76 44.51
C LEU A 69 0.39 9.09 45.88
N SER A 70 1.53 9.26 46.56
CA SER A 70 1.84 8.57 47.82
C SER A 70 0.86 8.88 48.95
N HIS A 71 0.32 10.10 49.01
CA HIS A 71 -0.67 10.49 50.01
C HIS A 71 -2.05 9.88 49.74
N ASP A 72 -2.35 9.50 48.50
CA ASP A 72 -3.60 8.82 48.13
C ASP A 72 -3.51 7.28 48.29
N ARG A 73 -2.33 6.77 48.68
CA ARG A 73 -2.05 5.35 49.02
C ARG A 73 -1.91 5.08 50.53
N ALA A 74 -1.65 6.11 51.33
CA ALA A 74 -1.46 5.97 52.77
C ALA A 74 -2.81 5.74 53.47
N ASP A 75 -2.78 5.08 54.63
CA ASP A 75 -3.90 4.85 55.58
C ASP A 75 -4.50 6.18 56.11
N ASP A 76 -5.03 7.01 55.23
CA ASP A 76 -5.64 8.31 55.50
C ASP A 76 -7.13 8.18 55.90
N GLY A 77 -7.59 6.96 56.20
CA GLY A 77 -8.97 6.66 56.57
C GLY A 77 -9.93 6.48 55.39
N ARG A 78 -9.43 6.52 54.14
CA ARG A 78 -10.24 6.30 52.94
C ARG A 78 -10.43 4.80 52.65
N ALA A 79 -11.64 4.39 52.25
CA ALA A 79 -12.02 2.98 52.06
C ALA A 79 -11.14 2.19 51.06
N ALA A 80 -10.48 1.11 51.48
CA ALA A 80 -9.62 0.31 50.60
C ALA A 80 -10.31 -0.15 49.30
N LEU A 81 -9.53 -0.35 48.22
CA LEU A 81 -10.03 -1.01 47.01
C LEU A 81 -10.57 -2.41 47.35
N PRO A 82 -11.66 -2.86 46.71
CA PRO A 82 -12.13 -4.24 46.85
C PRO A 82 -11.01 -5.26 46.60
N ALA A 83 -10.98 -6.33 47.38
CA ALA A 83 -9.98 -7.39 47.24
C ALA A 83 -10.22 -8.15 45.91
N GLY A 84 -9.13 -8.47 45.19
CA GLY A 84 -9.20 -9.25 43.94
C GLY A 84 -9.20 -8.44 42.65
N ILE A 85 -9.03 -7.11 42.72
CA ILE A 85 -8.82 -6.25 41.55
C ILE A 85 -7.36 -6.32 41.11
N ASP A 86 -7.13 -6.48 39.81
CA ASP A 86 -5.80 -6.45 39.22
C ASP A 86 -5.28 -5.01 39.12
N LEU A 87 -4.25 -4.71 39.91
CA LEU A 87 -3.60 -3.39 39.94
C LEU A 87 -2.31 -3.40 39.12
N LEU A 88 -2.29 -2.63 38.04
CA LEU A 88 -1.17 -2.48 37.12
C LEU A 88 -0.65 -1.04 37.09
N PRO A 89 0.62 -0.79 36.70
CA PRO A 89 1.11 0.57 36.49
C PRO A 89 0.49 1.20 35.23
N ALA A 90 0.23 2.51 35.28
CA ALA A 90 -0.33 3.28 34.16
C ALA A 90 0.74 3.83 33.19
N ASP A 91 1.81 3.07 32.93
CA ASP A 91 2.87 3.44 31.99
C ASP A 91 2.58 2.98 30.55
N SER A 92 3.30 3.55 29.59
CA SER A 92 3.10 3.27 28.16
C SER A 92 3.29 1.82 27.77
N THR A 93 4.25 1.11 28.36
CA THR A 93 4.49 -0.31 28.09
C THR A 93 3.30 -1.16 28.52
N THR A 94 2.81 -0.94 29.74
CA THR A 94 1.74 -1.73 30.34
C THR A 94 0.40 -1.44 29.68
N VAL A 95 0.08 -0.16 29.45
CA VAL A 95 -1.13 0.23 28.72
C VAL A 95 -1.10 -0.30 27.30
N SER A 96 0.04 -0.20 26.60
CA SER A 96 0.18 -0.74 25.25
C SER A 96 -0.08 -2.24 25.23
N ARG A 97 0.57 -3.02 26.12
CA ARG A 97 0.37 -4.48 26.19
C ARG A 97 -1.08 -4.86 26.46
N LEU A 98 -1.75 -4.22 27.41
CA LEU A 98 -3.15 -4.50 27.72
C LEU A 98 -4.07 -4.20 26.51
N LEU A 99 -3.95 -3.00 25.94
CA LEU A 99 -4.80 -2.56 24.83
C LEU A 99 -4.48 -3.32 23.53
N GLN A 100 -3.23 -3.71 23.33
CA GLN A 100 -2.80 -4.38 22.12
C GLN A 100 -2.97 -5.90 22.20
N GLU A 101 -2.54 -6.54 23.26
CA GLU A 101 -2.43 -7.99 23.30
C GLU A 101 -3.61 -8.59 24.06
N GLU A 102 -3.84 -8.17 25.30
CA GLU A 102 -4.76 -8.84 26.21
C GLU A 102 -6.23 -8.71 25.77
N LEU A 103 -6.63 -7.53 25.28
CA LEU A 103 -7.98 -7.28 24.76
C LEU A 103 -8.37 -8.19 23.57
N THR A 104 -7.41 -8.81 22.88
CA THR A 104 -7.71 -9.68 21.73
C THR A 104 -8.44 -10.96 22.11
N THR A 105 -8.26 -11.39 23.34
CA THR A 105 -8.84 -12.64 23.88
C THR A 105 -10.10 -12.41 24.71
N LEU A 106 -10.51 -11.15 24.89
CA LEU A 106 -11.62 -10.79 25.77
C LEU A 106 -12.99 -11.15 25.17
N GLU A 107 -13.75 -11.96 25.88
CA GLU A 107 -15.16 -12.21 25.61
C GLU A 107 -16.03 -11.58 26.71
N ALA A 108 -16.93 -10.67 26.34
CA ALA A 108 -17.77 -9.95 27.29
C ALA A 108 -19.08 -9.49 26.64
N ASP A 109 -20.13 -9.33 27.45
CA ASP A 109 -21.34 -8.64 27.00
C ASP A 109 -21.10 -7.13 26.94
N LEU A 110 -20.29 -6.62 27.88
CA LEU A 110 -19.93 -5.21 28.01
C LEU A 110 -18.46 -5.05 28.43
N LEU A 111 -17.77 -4.12 27.77
CA LEU A 111 -16.50 -3.57 28.22
C LEU A 111 -16.68 -2.10 28.60
N TRP A 112 -16.42 -1.78 29.87
CA TRP A 112 -16.24 -0.40 30.34
C TRP A 112 -14.78 0.02 30.20
N VAL A 113 -14.55 1.23 29.69
CA VAL A 113 -13.24 1.90 29.74
C VAL A 113 -13.42 3.24 30.44
N PHE A 114 -12.87 3.38 31.64
CA PHE A 114 -12.88 4.63 32.40
C PHE A 114 -11.47 5.19 32.46
N TRP A 115 -11.27 6.44 32.07
CA TRP A 115 -9.96 7.08 32.08
C TRP A 115 -10.01 8.42 32.81
N SER A 116 -9.16 8.62 33.81
CA SER A 116 -8.99 9.90 34.51
C SER A 116 -7.51 10.28 34.56
N GLY A 117 -7.19 11.51 34.17
CA GLY A 117 -5.81 12.01 34.12
C GLY A 117 -5.65 13.24 33.22
N HIS A 118 -4.42 13.50 32.78
CA HIS A 118 -4.14 14.57 31.82
C HIS A 118 -4.51 14.15 30.40
N GLY A 119 -5.08 15.12 29.69
CA GLY A 119 -5.34 15.05 28.26
C GLY A 119 -4.99 16.38 27.62
N LEU A 120 -4.76 16.34 26.31
CA LEU A 120 -4.44 17.50 25.49
C LEU A 120 -4.89 17.26 24.05
N ILE A 121 -4.96 18.34 23.26
CA ILE A 121 -5.15 18.26 21.80
C ILE A 121 -3.79 18.41 21.13
N ASP A 122 -3.39 17.48 20.27
CA ASP A 122 -2.13 17.59 19.53
C ASP A 122 -2.22 18.59 18.36
N THR A 123 -1.11 18.77 17.64
CA THR A 123 -1.04 19.65 16.45
C THR A 123 -1.90 19.18 15.28
N ASN A 124 -2.34 17.91 15.26
CA ASN A 124 -3.24 17.34 14.26
C ASN A 124 -4.73 17.44 14.67
N GLY A 125 -5.00 18.05 15.83
CA GLY A 125 -6.34 18.17 16.41
C GLY A 125 -6.81 16.92 17.17
N GLU A 126 -5.96 15.90 17.33
CA GLU A 126 -6.32 14.66 18.03
C GLU A 126 -6.26 14.83 19.55
N HIS A 127 -7.26 14.30 20.25
CA HIS A 127 -7.25 14.20 21.71
C HIS A 127 -6.33 13.05 22.15
N VAL A 128 -5.33 13.37 22.97
CA VAL A 128 -4.34 12.42 23.49
C VAL A 128 -4.41 12.36 25.00
N LEU A 129 -4.46 11.14 25.56
CA LEU A 129 -4.45 10.86 26.99
C LEU A 129 -3.02 10.54 27.44
N LEU A 130 -2.48 11.32 28.37
CA LEU A 130 -1.10 11.15 28.82
C LEU A 130 -0.96 10.00 29.82
N LEU A 131 0.20 9.35 29.75
CA LEU A 131 0.55 8.18 30.56
C LEU A 131 1.56 8.51 31.65
N ALA A 132 1.73 7.62 32.63
CA ALA A 132 2.56 7.89 33.81
C ALA A 132 4.03 8.19 33.47
N ASP A 133 4.57 7.59 32.41
CA ASP A 133 5.94 7.79 31.93
C ASP A 133 6.07 8.96 30.93
N SER A 134 5.09 9.87 30.91
CA SER A 134 5.13 11.08 30.09
C SER A 134 6.04 12.14 30.67
N THR A 135 6.89 12.71 29.82
CA THR A 135 7.67 13.92 30.11
C THR A 135 7.26 15.06 29.16
N PRO A 136 7.62 16.32 29.43
CA PRO A 136 7.44 17.41 28.47
C PRO A 136 8.09 17.17 27.10
N LEU A 137 9.13 16.36 27.02
CA LEU A 137 9.84 16.02 25.78
C LEU A 137 9.16 14.87 25.02
N THR A 138 8.82 13.78 25.73
CA THR A 138 8.29 12.55 25.12
C THR A 138 6.78 12.56 24.95
N LYS A 139 6.04 13.14 25.91
CA LYS A 139 4.57 13.23 25.92
C LYS A 139 3.88 11.91 25.52
N ARG A 140 4.29 10.81 26.16
CA ARG A 140 3.77 9.47 25.84
C ARG A 140 2.26 9.42 26.09
N GLY A 141 1.48 9.03 25.10
CA GLY A 141 0.03 9.03 25.28
C GLY A 141 -0.73 8.12 24.34
N VAL A 142 -2.01 7.92 24.65
CA VAL A 142 -2.94 7.17 23.82
C VAL A 142 -3.83 8.16 23.07
N GLY A 143 -3.82 8.10 21.74
CA GLY A 143 -4.76 8.87 20.91
C GLY A 143 -6.18 8.32 21.06
N VAL A 144 -7.13 9.17 21.42
CA VAL A 144 -8.52 8.77 21.69
C VAL A 144 -9.19 8.21 20.43
N ASP A 145 -8.94 8.79 19.26
CA ASP A 145 -9.50 8.28 18.00
C ASP A 145 -8.95 6.90 17.64
N SER A 146 -7.66 6.67 17.88
CA SER A 146 -7.04 5.35 17.70
C SER A 146 -7.57 4.32 18.70
N LEU A 147 -7.81 4.73 19.95
CA LEU A 147 -8.47 3.88 20.96
C LEU A 147 -9.89 3.52 20.55
N GLN A 148 -10.70 4.50 20.13
CA GLN A 148 -12.07 4.26 19.67
C GLN A 148 -12.10 3.31 18.47
N ARG A 149 -11.22 3.53 17.47
CA ARG A 149 -11.10 2.63 16.31
C ARG A 149 -10.69 1.21 16.71
N ALA A 150 -9.73 1.07 17.63
CA ALA A 150 -9.32 -0.23 18.13
C ALA A 150 -10.49 -0.96 18.83
N LEU A 151 -11.21 -0.26 19.70
CA LEU A 151 -12.40 -0.76 20.40
C LEU A 151 -13.56 -1.11 19.46
N GLN A 152 -13.61 -0.51 18.26
CA GLN A 152 -14.61 -0.81 17.21
C GLN A 152 -14.17 -1.88 16.21
N SER A 153 -12.93 -2.35 16.28
CA SER A 153 -12.43 -3.33 15.34
C SER A 153 -12.67 -4.76 15.83
N LYS A 154 -12.55 -5.74 14.91
CA LYS A 154 -12.56 -7.17 15.26
C LYS A 154 -11.44 -7.55 16.23
N ARG A 155 -10.47 -6.67 16.49
CA ARG A 155 -9.37 -6.87 17.44
C ARG A 155 -9.90 -7.28 18.81
N VAL A 156 -10.87 -6.54 19.38
CA VAL A 156 -11.35 -6.86 20.73
C VAL A 156 -12.24 -8.11 20.66
N GLY A 157 -11.77 -9.21 21.26
CA GLY A 157 -12.45 -10.50 21.25
C GLY A 157 -12.36 -11.25 19.91
N SER A 158 -11.23 -11.16 19.19
CA SER A 158 -11.02 -11.81 17.90
C SER A 158 -10.98 -13.35 17.96
N HIS A 159 -10.70 -13.93 19.14
CA HIS A 159 -10.17 -15.29 19.20
C HIS A 159 -11.19 -16.43 19.12
N HIS A 160 -12.51 -16.19 19.29
CA HIS A 160 -13.49 -17.28 19.49
C HIS A 160 -14.91 -17.03 18.95
N GLY A 161 -15.14 -15.99 18.14
CA GLY A 161 -16.43 -15.77 17.44
C GLY A 161 -17.54 -15.17 18.30
N ALA A 162 -17.34 -15.01 19.62
CA ALA A 162 -18.19 -14.25 20.53
C ALA A 162 -17.39 -13.07 21.12
N GLY A 163 -17.09 -12.07 20.29
CA GLY A 163 -16.37 -10.87 20.74
C GLY A 163 -17.19 -10.00 21.68
N VAL A 164 -16.62 -8.85 22.08
CA VAL A 164 -17.33 -7.89 22.93
C VAL A 164 -18.50 -7.25 22.17
N ALA A 165 -19.73 -7.39 22.70
CA ALA A 165 -20.93 -6.87 22.06
C ALA A 165 -21.10 -5.35 22.25
N LYS A 166 -20.83 -4.86 23.47
CA LYS A 166 -21.06 -3.47 23.88
C LYS A 166 -19.81 -2.85 24.49
N VAL A 167 -19.50 -1.61 24.12
CA VAL A 167 -18.38 -0.86 24.71
C VAL A 167 -18.86 0.51 25.17
N ALA A 168 -18.57 0.85 26.43
CA ALA A 168 -18.86 2.16 27.01
C ALA A 168 -17.57 2.77 27.53
N VAL A 169 -17.33 4.03 27.19
CA VAL A 169 -16.08 4.75 27.46
C VAL A 169 -16.41 6.06 28.15
N ALA A 170 -15.73 6.37 29.25
CA ALA A 170 -15.83 7.66 29.94
C ALA A 170 -14.43 8.24 30.17
N ILE A 171 -14.18 9.43 29.65
CA ILE A 171 -12.87 10.09 29.64
C ILE A 171 -12.95 11.40 30.43
N ASN A 172 -12.34 11.40 31.61
CA ASN A 172 -12.08 12.57 32.43
C ASN A 172 -10.67 13.11 32.18
N ALA A 173 -10.53 13.86 31.10
CA ALA A 173 -9.30 14.51 30.72
C ALA A 173 -9.58 15.86 30.04
N CYS A 174 -8.62 16.78 30.09
CA CYS A 174 -8.72 18.06 29.39
C CYS A 174 -8.61 17.87 27.88
N GLN A 175 -9.26 18.75 27.12
CA GLN A 175 -9.15 18.82 25.66
C GLN A 175 -8.58 20.18 25.23
N ASN A 176 -7.60 20.71 25.94
CA ASN A 176 -6.95 21.96 25.59
C ASN A 176 -5.70 21.74 24.72
N GLN A 177 -5.45 22.65 23.78
CA GLN A 177 -4.24 22.62 22.96
C GLN A 177 -3.04 23.10 23.81
N PRO A 178 -1.93 22.35 23.86
CA PRO A 178 -0.67 22.79 24.43
C PRO A 178 0.10 23.65 23.42
N TRP A 179 1.00 24.49 23.92
CA TRP A 179 1.81 25.42 23.13
C TRP A 179 3.04 24.78 22.44
N ILE A 180 3.07 23.46 22.19
CA ILE A 180 4.32 22.73 21.81
C ILE A 180 4.07 21.55 20.86
N ASP A 181 4.97 21.41 19.86
CA ASP A 181 4.75 20.76 18.56
C ASP A 181 4.81 19.21 18.45
N HIS A 182 5.36 18.46 19.43
CA HIS A 182 5.54 16.99 19.28
C HIS A 182 5.01 16.15 20.44
N ILE A 183 4.38 15.00 20.12
CA ILE A 183 3.76 14.00 21.02
C ILE A 183 4.08 12.57 20.52
N ALA A 184 4.68 11.72 21.37
CA ALA A 184 4.90 10.31 21.05
C ALA A 184 3.67 9.47 21.42
N LYS A 185 2.93 8.99 20.42
CA LYS A 185 1.71 8.22 20.64
C LYS A 185 2.00 6.73 20.70
N THR A 186 1.32 6.02 21.61
CA THR A 186 1.20 4.56 21.52
C THR A 186 0.34 4.24 20.30
N GLU A 187 0.97 3.73 19.24
CA GLU A 187 0.26 3.30 18.04
C GLU A 187 -0.54 2.03 18.33
N LEU A 188 -1.86 2.14 18.26
CA LEU A 188 -2.75 0.98 18.25
C LEU A 188 -2.94 0.55 16.79
N LEU A 189 -2.27 -0.53 16.38
CA LEU A 189 -2.34 -1.05 15.01
C LEU A 189 -3.77 -1.48 14.66
N VAL A 190 -4.44 -0.71 13.81
CA VAL A 190 -5.80 -0.99 13.30
C VAL A 190 -5.71 -1.71 11.95
N SER A 191 -4.99 -2.84 11.88
CA SER A 191 -4.96 -3.71 10.69
C SER A 191 -6.20 -4.61 10.55
N HIS A 192 -7.26 -4.34 11.32
CA HIS A 192 -8.42 -5.23 11.48
C HIS A 192 -9.70 -4.58 10.93
N THR A 193 -10.57 -5.38 10.31
CA THR A 193 -11.87 -4.92 9.79
C THR A 193 -12.71 -4.29 10.90
N TYR A 194 -13.35 -3.16 10.60
CA TYR A 194 -14.31 -2.52 11.50
C TYR A 194 -15.53 -3.41 11.73
N VAL A 195 -16.02 -3.46 12.97
CA VAL A 195 -17.28 -4.12 13.33
C VAL A 195 -18.36 -3.05 13.40
N THR A 196 -19.22 -3.00 12.40
CA THR A 196 -20.30 -2.01 12.29
C THR A 196 -21.40 -2.21 13.32
N ASP A 197 -21.55 -3.45 13.80
CA ASP A 197 -22.68 -3.87 14.64
C ASP A 197 -22.35 -3.78 16.15
N ARG A 198 -21.09 -3.49 16.51
CA ARG A 198 -20.68 -3.23 17.89
C ARG A 198 -21.08 -1.80 18.26
N GLY A 199 -21.98 -1.64 19.22
CA GLY A 199 -22.27 -0.29 19.72
C GLY A 199 -21.16 0.21 20.63
N LEU A 200 -20.80 1.48 20.40
CA LEU A 200 -19.80 2.22 21.16
C LEU A 200 -20.46 3.50 21.69
N PHE A 201 -20.29 3.73 22.98
CA PHE A 201 -20.70 4.98 23.64
C PHE A 201 -19.47 5.62 24.28
N VAL A 202 -19.18 6.89 23.96
CA VAL A 202 -18.02 7.61 24.50
C VAL A 202 -18.48 8.93 25.11
N LEU A 203 -18.20 9.11 26.40
CA LEU A 203 -18.47 10.32 27.15
C LEU A 203 -17.15 11.03 27.45
N HIS A 204 -17.09 12.32 27.15
CA HIS A 204 -15.95 13.17 27.45
C HIS A 204 -16.34 14.19 28.52
N ALA A 205 -15.44 14.42 29.47
CA ALA A 205 -15.66 15.38 30.54
C ALA A 205 -15.83 16.82 30.03
N CYS A 206 -15.16 17.18 28.95
CA CYS A 206 -15.18 18.54 28.42
C CYS A 206 -15.07 18.55 26.89
N SER A 207 -15.72 19.52 26.25
CA SER A 207 -15.60 19.83 24.82
C SER A 207 -14.18 20.25 24.45
N THR A 208 -13.88 20.20 23.16
CA THR A 208 -12.57 20.63 22.66
C THR A 208 -12.30 22.10 23.00
N GLY A 209 -11.05 22.40 23.38
CA GLY A 209 -10.61 23.69 23.90
C GLY A 209 -10.81 23.88 25.42
N GLN A 210 -11.54 22.99 26.09
CA GLN A 210 -11.87 23.14 27.52
C GLN A 210 -10.99 22.29 28.43
N LYS A 211 -11.08 22.57 29.74
CA LYS A 211 -10.39 21.82 30.81
C LYS A 211 -11.41 21.05 31.64
N ALA A 212 -11.10 19.79 31.93
CA ALA A 212 -11.78 19.04 32.98
C ALA A 212 -11.40 19.64 34.36
N ARG A 213 -12.38 19.75 35.27
CA ARG A 213 -12.20 20.41 36.56
C ARG A 213 -12.38 19.45 37.74
N VAL A 214 -11.52 19.60 38.72
CA VAL A 214 -11.71 19.04 40.07
C VAL A 214 -12.90 19.76 40.74
N ALA A 215 -13.71 19.04 41.50
CA ALA A 215 -14.84 19.62 42.23
C ALA A 215 -14.36 20.61 43.31
N PRO A 216 -15.14 21.67 43.60
CA PRO A 216 -14.91 22.53 44.76
C PRO A 216 -14.72 21.74 46.06
N ARG A 217 -13.87 22.21 46.97
CA ARG A 217 -13.49 21.47 48.20
C ARG A 217 -14.68 21.13 49.09
N ASP A 218 -15.69 22.00 49.17
CA ASP A 218 -16.93 21.81 49.91
C ASP A 218 -17.82 20.70 49.33
N MET A 219 -17.62 20.36 48.05
CA MET A 219 -18.27 19.21 47.42
C MET A 219 -17.47 17.92 47.62
N GLN A 220 -16.17 17.99 47.88
CA GLN A 220 -15.33 16.80 48.05
C GLN A 220 -15.69 16.06 49.35
N ARG A 221 -16.00 14.77 49.24
CA ARG A 221 -16.30 13.86 50.37
C ARG A 221 -15.53 12.56 50.17
N ASP A 222 -15.07 11.96 51.26
CA ASP A 222 -14.40 10.66 51.18
C ASP A 222 -15.33 9.60 50.57
N GLY A 223 -14.78 8.75 49.71
CA GLY A 223 -15.53 7.73 48.97
C GLY A 223 -16.29 8.23 47.74
N THR A 224 -16.20 9.53 47.40
CA THR A 224 -16.80 10.10 46.17
C THR A 224 -15.72 10.48 45.16
N ALA A 225 -16.09 10.58 43.89
CA ALA A 225 -15.18 11.07 42.85
C ALA A 225 -14.74 12.51 43.11
N ALA A 226 -13.45 12.80 42.93
CA ALA A 226 -12.85 14.11 43.18
C ALA A 226 -13.18 15.12 42.06
N SER A 227 -13.32 14.65 40.83
CA SER A 227 -13.58 15.46 39.64
C SER A 227 -15.08 15.75 39.43
N LEU A 228 -15.42 16.92 38.88
CA LEU A 228 -16.82 17.31 38.66
C LEU A 228 -17.55 16.34 37.72
N PHE A 229 -16.94 15.98 36.59
CA PHE A 229 -17.59 15.13 35.60
C PHE A 229 -17.84 13.70 36.11
N PRO A 230 -16.84 12.94 36.59
CA PRO A 230 -17.07 11.61 37.14
C PRO A 230 -18.08 11.61 38.29
N ARG A 231 -18.12 12.66 39.12
CA ARG A 231 -19.11 12.80 40.18
C ARG A 231 -20.54 12.91 39.66
N MET A 232 -20.77 13.76 38.65
CA MET A 232 -22.09 13.90 38.03
C MET A 232 -22.47 12.65 37.24
N LEU A 233 -21.52 12.08 36.51
CA LEU A 233 -21.69 10.84 35.78
C LEU A 233 -22.14 9.71 36.73
N LEU A 234 -21.41 9.47 37.81
CA LEU A 234 -21.73 8.41 38.77
C LEU A 234 -23.08 8.62 39.46
N ARG A 235 -23.46 9.87 39.75
CA ARG A 235 -24.78 10.20 40.30
C ARG A 235 -25.93 9.75 39.40
N TYR A 236 -25.74 9.80 38.08
CA TYR A 236 -26.78 9.42 37.12
C TYR A 236 -26.62 7.99 36.59
N LEU A 237 -25.43 7.40 36.67
CA LEU A 237 -25.23 5.96 36.46
C LEU A 237 -25.84 5.13 37.59
N ASP A 238 -25.77 5.61 38.83
CA ASP A 238 -26.39 4.96 39.99
C ASP A 238 -27.82 5.48 40.21
N ASP A 239 -28.74 5.04 39.37
CA ASP A 239 -30.18 5.32 39.50
C ASP A 239 -30.89 4.37 40.50
N GLY A 240 -30.14 3.49 41.16
CA GLY A 240 -30.63 2.47 42.09
C GLY A 240 -31.16 1.19 41.43
N SER A 241 -31.10 1.06 40.11
CA SER A 241 -31.57 -0.14 39.38
C SER A 241 -30.61 -1.33 39.45
N ALA A 242 -29.36 -1.12 39.88
CA ALA A 242 -28.25 -2.07 39.79
C ALA A 242 -27.90 -2.50 38.34
N ASP A 243 -28.35 -1.76 37.33
CA ASP A 243 -27.97 -2.00 35.94
C ASP A 243 -26.51 -1.59 35.70
N VAL A 244 -25.75 -2.45 35.04
CA VAL A 244 -24.34 -2.20 34.66
C VAL A 244 -24.23 -1.41 33.36
N LEU A 245 -25.33 -1.32 32.60
CA LEU A 245 -25.48 -0.49 31.42
C LEU A 245 -26.84 0.24 31.43
N PRO A 246 -27.03 1.23 32.33
CA PRO A 246 -28.22 2.07 32.32
C PRO A 246 -28.34 2.80 30.96
N ASP A 247 -29.48 3.45 30.71
CA ASP A 247 -29.66 4.22 29.46
C ASP A 247 -28.68 5.39 29.39
N LEU A 248 -27.53 5.15 28.74
CA LEU A 248 -26.45 6.12 28.64
C LEU A 248 -26.86 7.39 27.90
N LEU A 249 -27.92 7.36 27.09
CA LEU A 249 -28.46 8.57 26.48
C LEU A 249 -29.12 9.44 27.55
N GLN A 250 -30.01 8.86 28.34
CA GLN A 250 -30.67 9.57 29.44
C GLN A 250 -29.66 10.06 30.49
N VAL A 251 -28.63 9.26 30.78
CA VAL A 251 -27.51 9.64 31.65
C VAL A 251 -26.78 10.85 31.07
N SER A 252 -26.42 10.82 29.79
CA SER A 252 -25.77 11.95 29.11
C SER A 252 -26.61 13.22 29.18
N GLU A 253 -27.90 13.15 28.84
CA GLU A 253 -28.80 14.30 28.87
C GLU A 253 -28.91 14.90 30.28
N SER A 254 -28.94 14.03 31.31
CA SER A 254 -28.99 14.46 32.71
C SER A 254 -27.68 15.10 33.16
N VAL A 255 -26.54 14.57 32.73
CA VAL A 255 -25.21 15.16 32.97
C VAL A 255 -25.13 16.52 32.28
N ASP A 256 -25.52 16.63 31.01
CA ASP A 256 -25.49 17.88 30.24
C ASP A 256 -26.36 18.95 30.90
N ALA A 257 -27.58 18.60 31.31
CA ALA A 257 -28.49 19.49 32.02
C ALA A 257 -27.90 20.00 33.36
N GLU A 258 -27.20 19.14 34.09
CA GLU A 258 -26.55 19.54 35.35
C GLU A 258 -25.36 20.47 35.09
N PHE A 259 -24.57 20.22 34.05
CA PHE A 259 -23.49 21.12 33.67
C PHE A 259 -24.00 22.47 33.14
N VAL A 260 -25.17 22.52 32.48
CA VAL A 260 -25.85 23.79 32.17
C VAL A 260 -26.12 24.57 33.46
N ARG A 261 -26.69 23.93 34.50
CA ARG A 261 -26.94 24.59 35.80
C ARG A 261 -25.65 25.06 36.46
N LEU A 262 -24.60 24.24 36.47
CA LEU A 262 -23.30 24.61 37.05
C LEU A 262 -22.66 25.81 36.33
N ARG A 263 -22.80 25.88 35.00
CA ARG A 263 -22.35 27.04 34.21
C ARG A 263 -23.16 28.30 34.52
N GLN A 264 -24.49 28.18 34.61
CA GLN A 264 -25.38 29.30 34.99
C GLN A 264 -25.07 29.82 36.40
N ALA A 265 -24.65 28.95 37.32
CA ALA A 265 -24.19 29.30 38.66
C ALA A 265 -22.74 29.82 38.71
N GLY A 266 -22.03 29.90 37.59
CA GLY A 266 -20.64 30.36 37.52
C GLY A 266 -19.62 29.40 38.15
N LEU A 267 -19.99 28.16 38.42
CA LEU A 267 -19.15 27.18 39.12
C LEU A 267 -18.16 26.45 38.19
N THR A 268 -18.45 26.44 36.88
CA THR A 268 -17.56 25.85 35.87
C THR A 268 -17.80 26.47 34.51
N SER A 269 -16.83 26.38 33.60
CA SER A 269 -17.00 26.61 32.16
C SER A 269 -17.02 25.30 31.36
N GLN A 270 -16.88 24.16 32.06
CA GLN A 270 -16.84 22.83 31.48
C GLN A 270 -18.19 22.46 30.83
N THR A 271 -18.11 21.85 29.66
CA THR A 271 -19.24 21.35 28.88
C THR A 271 -18.92 19.91 28.50
N PRO A 272 -19.54 18.91 29.14
CA PRO A 272 -19.39 17.52 28.72
C PRO A 272 -19.83 17.34 27.27
N SER A 273 -19.31 16.29 26.64
CA SER A 273 -19.66 15.99 25.26
C SER A 273 -19.76 14.49 25.06
N THR A 274 -20.68 14.04 24.21
CA THR A 274 -20.99 12.63 24.01
C THR A 274 -20.90 12.22 22.55
N LEU A 275 -20.17 11.16 22.25
CA LEU A 275 -20.11 10.51 20.95
C LEU A 275 -20.76 9.13 21.06
N ARG A 276 -21.86 8.93 20.33
CA ARG A 276 -22.58 7.66 20.26
C ARG A 276 -22.48 7.11 18.85
N ARG A 277 -22.11 5.83 18.72
CA ARG A 277 -22.51 4.98 17.58
C ARG A 277 -23.50 3.97 18.12
N ASN A 278 -24.78 4.15 17.79
CA ASN A 278 -25.84 3.35 18.38
C ASN A 278 -25.73 1.88 17.93
N TRP A 279 -26.46 1.00 18.64
CA TRP A 279 -26.58 -0.43 18.38
C TRP A 279 -27.14 -0.80 16.99
N SER A 280 -27.46 0.21 16.16
CA SER A 280 -27.98 0.08 14.79
C SER A 280 -27.14 0.86 13.77
N GLY A 281 -25.89 1.24 14.10
CA GLY A 281 -24.95 1.92 13.19
C GLY A 281 -25.12 3.43 12.97
N LYS A 282 -26.08 4.12 13.61
CA LYS A 282 -26.25 5.59 13.53
C LYS A 282 -25.36 6.31 14.55
N THR A 283 -24.65 7.34 14.09
CA THR A 283 -23.84 8.20 14.95
C THR A 283 -24.68 9.38 15.46
N ALA A 284 -24.71 9.60 16.77
CA ALA A 284 -25.29 10.80 17.39
C ALA A 284 -24.22 11.45 18.28
N VAL A 285 -24.12 12.78 18.26
CA VAL A 285 -23.12 13.53 19.00
C VAL A 285 -23.80 14.67 19.73
N THR A 286 -23.48 14.90 21.01
CA THR A 286 -23.90 16.09 21.77
C THR A 286 -22.68 16.90 22.19
N GLY A 287 -22.76 18.23 22.12
CA GLY A 287 -21.66 19.14 22.43
C GLY A 287 -20.63 19.33 21.30
N THR A 288 -19.78 20.35 21.42
CA THR A 288 -18.74 20.71 20.44
C THR A 288 -17.52 19.78 20.52
N PHE A 289 -17.56 18.68 19.75
CA PHE A 289 -16.37 17.92 19.36
C PHE A 289 -15.68 18.52 18.13
N ALA A 290 -15.56 19.85 18.07
CA ALA A 290 -14.81 20.47 17.01
C ALA A 290 -13.33 20.26 17.31
N HIS A 291 -12.69 19.27 16.69
CA HIS A 291 -11.24 19.35 16.51
C HIS A 291 -11.01 20.72 15.85
N PRO A 292 -10.22 21.63 16.46
CA PRO A 292 -9.89 22.86 15.77
C PRO A 292 -9.28 22.47 14.42
N PRO A 293 -9.69 23.12 13.33
CA PRO A 293 -9.12 22.81 12.02
C PRO A 293 -7.59 22.93 12.13
N THR A 294 -6.89 21.93 11.62
CA THR A 294 -5.42 22.03 11.48
C THR A 294 -5.08 23.22 10.59
N GLU A 295 -3.85 23.74 10.63
CA GLU A 295 -3.47 24.87 9.75
C GLU A 295 -3.75 24.57 8.25
N ARG A 296 -3.58 23.30 7.85
CA ARG A 296 -3.91 22.82 6.50
C ARG A 296 -5.41 22.77 6.23
N GLU A 297 -6.20 22.31 7.20
CA GLU A 297 -7.68 22.35 7.11
C GLU A 297 -8.18 23.79 7.06
N GLN A 298 -7.62 24.69 7.87
CA GLN A 298 -7.98 26.11 7.89
C GLN A 298 -7.63 26.78 6.57
N ARG A 299 -6.45 26.53 6.01
CA ARG A 299 -6.06 27.04 4.69
C ARG A 299 -7.04 26.65 3.59
N LEU A 300 -7.48 25.38 3.56
CA LEU A 300 -8.48 24.93 2.60
C LEU A 300 -9.86 25.54 2.90
N ALA A 301 -10.22 25.71 4.17
CA ALA A 301 -11.47 26.34 4.57
C ALA A 301 -11.52 27.82 4.16
N ASP A 302 -10.43 28.57 4.33
CA ASP A 302 -10.33 29.98 3.94
C ASP A 302 -10.56 30.16 2.45
N LEU A 303 -9.96 29.31 1.61
CA LEU A 303 -10.19 29.30 0.16
C LEU A 303 -11.64 28.94 -0.20
N LEU A 304 -12.29 28.09 0.59
CA LEU A 304 -13.67 27.67 0.37
C LEU A 304 -14.70 28.66 0.93
N CYS A 305 -14.32 29.59 1.81
CA CYS A 305 -15.22 30.62 2.35
C CYS A 305 -15.82 31.48 1.24
N ASP A 306 -15.01 31.85 0.25
CA ASP A 306 -15.45 32.64 -0.91
C ASP A 306 -16.30 31.83 -1.89
N VAL A 307 -16.11 30.50 -1.91
CA VAL A 307 -16.80 29.56 -2.80
C VAL A 307 -18.14 29.09 -2.23
N LEU A 308 -18.25 29.01 -0.91
CA LEU A 308 -19.44 28.54 -0.17
C LEU A 308 -20.03 29.66 0.73
N PRO A 309 -20.42 30.81 0.14
CA PRO A 309 -20.66 32.04 0.90
C PRO A 309 -21.93 31.98 1.77
N ASN A 310 -22.95 31.22 1.34
CA ASN A 310 -24.24 31.19 2.01
C ASN A 310 -24.60 29.81 2.58
N ALA A 311 -25.48 29.84 3.59
CA ALA A 311 -25.88 28.67 4.37
C ALA A 311 -26.55 27.56 3.53
N ARG A 312 -27.37 27.95 2.55
CA ARG A 312 -28.06 27.01 1.64
C ARG A 312 -27.08 26.19 0.80
N ILE A 313 -26.03 26.83 0.29
CA ILE A 313 -24.97 26.14 -0.48
C ILE A 313 -24.19 25.20 0.42
N ARG A 314 -23.85 25.62 1.65
CA ARG A 314 -23.14 24.78 2.63
C ARG A 314 -23.95 23.55 3.04
N ASP A 315 -25.26 23.69 3.25
CA ASP A 315 -26.15 22.55 3.52
C ASP A 315 -26.21 21.57 2.35
N ALA A 316 -26.38 22.09 1.12
CA ALA A 316 -26.40 21.27 -0.08
C ALA A 316 -25.06 20.52 -0.27
N CYS A 317 -23.95 21.20 0.03
CA CYS A 317 -22.61 20.60 0.04
C CYS A 317 -22.50 19.49 1.10
N ALA A 318 -22.94 19.74 2.33
CA ALA A 318 -22.92 18.75 3.41
C ALA A 318 -23.71 17.49 3.06
N GLN A 319 -24.94 17.66 2.57
CA GLN A 319 -25.82 16.56 2.18
C GLN A 319 -25.20 15.70 1.08
N ARG A 320 -24.61 16.33 0.05
CA ARG A 320 -23.95 15.61 -1.04
C ARG A 320 -22.65 14.95 -0.60
N LEU A 321 -21.87 15.59 0.27
CA LEU A 321 -20.66 15.01 0.84
C LEU A 321 -20.98 13.75 1.64
N THR A 322 -21.96 13.80 2.54
CA THR A 322 -22.42 12.64 3.32
C THR A 322 -23.05 11.53 2.47
N ALA A 323 -23.60 11.86 1.29
CA ALA A 323 -24.07 10.87 0.34
C ALA A 323 -22.93 10.21 -0.47
N GLY A 324 -21.88 10.97 -0.80
CA GLY A 324 -20.74 10.49 -1.60
C GLY A 324 -19.66 9.77 -0.80
N VAL A 325 -19.51 10.10 0.48
CA VAL A 325 -18.60 9.45 1.43
C VAL A 325 -19.28 9.30 2.78
N THR A 326 -18.85 8.34 3.60
CA THR A 326 -19.34 8.13 4.98
C THR A 326 -18.87 9.22 5.97
N ALA A 327 -18.91 10.49 5.53
CA ALA A 327 -18.59 11.66 6.33
C ALA A 327 -19.79 12.14 7.13
N VAL A 328 -19.53 12.48 8.40
CA VAL A 328 -20.50 13.12 9.28
C VAL A 328 -20.11 14.59 9.40
N VAL A 329 -20.87 15.46 8.72
CA VAL A 329 -20.70 16.91 8.87
C VAL A 329 -21.39 17.34 10.15
N ARG A 330 -20.60 17.75 11.14
CA ARG A 330 -21.10 18.19 12.45
C ARG A 330 -21.58 19.64 12.33
N VAL A 331 -22.83 19.90 12.67
CA VAL A 331 -23.36 21.26 12.81
C VAL A 331 -23.40 21.60 14.31
N SER A 332 -23.08 22.84 14.68
CA SER A 332 -23.16 23.29 16.08
C SER A 332 -24.61 23.34 16.56
N ASP A 333 -24.87 23.02 17.84
CA ASP A 333 -26.23 22.94 18.40
C ASP A 333 -27.07 24.24 18.25
N ASP A 334 -26.42 25.40 18.08
CA ASP A 334 -27.06 26.72 17.90
C ASP A 334 -27.22 27.12 16.41
N SER A 335 -26.82 26.27 15.45
CA SER A 335 -26.89 26.55 14.00
C SER A 335 -27.64 25.44 13.27
N GLU A 336 -28.50 25.80 12.32
CA GLU A 336 -29.13 24.83 11.42
C GLU A 336 -28.21 24.40 10.27
N THR A 337 -27.11 25.12 10.03
CA THR A 337 -26.24 24.93 8.85
C THR A 337 -24.75 24.80 9.21
N PRO A 338 -23.98 23.94 8.52
CA PRO A 338 -22.56 23.77 8.81
C PRO A 338 -21.73 24.96 8.33
N THR A 339 -20.62 25.22 9.02
CA THR A 339 -19.59 26.16 8.57
C THR A 339 -18.68 25.50 7.53
N VAL A 340 -17.86 26.31 6.84
CA VAL A 340 -16.90 25.80 5.85
C VAL A 340 -15.82 24.97 6.55
N GLU A 341 -15.36 25.38 7.73
CA GLU A 341 -14.41 24.62 8.54
C GLU A 341 -14.98 23.25 8.90
N GLN A 342 -16.26 23.18 9.27
CA GLN A 342 -16.93 21.92 9.59
C GLN A 342 -17.03 20.98 8.39
N LEU A 343 -17.25 21.51 7.18
CA LEU A 343 -17.23 20.74 5.94
C LEU A 343 -15.83 20.19 5.63
N VAL A 344 -14.80 21.04 5.72
CA VAL A 344 -13.41 20.65 5.46
C VAL A 344 -12.93 19.62 6.47
N THR A 345 -13.14 19.86 7.77
CA THR A 345 -12.78 18.90 8.80
C THR A 345 -13.53 17.59 8.60
N ALA A 346 -14.85 17.60 8.31
CA ALA A 346 -15.57 16.36 8.03
C ALA A 346 -15.01 15.58 6.83
N ALA A 347 -14.65 16.28 5.75
CA ALA A 347 -14.02 15.68 4.57
C ALA A 347 -12.61 15.13 4.88
N ALA A 348 -11.81 15.87 5.64
CA ALA A 348 -10.43 15.50 5.99
C ALA A 348 -10.34 14.26 6.90
N ARG A 349 -11.42 13.91 7.60
CA ARG A 349 -11.43 12.74 8.52
C ARG A 349 -11.92 11.45 7.86
N VAL A 350 -12.28 11.48 6.57
CA VAL A 350 -12.72 10.30 5.81
C VAL A 350 -11.82 10.08 4.60
N HIS A 351 -11.49 8.82 4.31
CA HIS A 351 -10.78 8.46 3.08
C HIS A 351 -11.52 8.98 1.85
N HIS A 352 -10.78 9.60 0.94
CA HIS A 352 -11.30 10.19 -0.29
C HIS A 352 -12.31 11.33 -0.06
N GLY A 353 -12.47 11.81 1.19
CA GLY A 353 -13.42 12.86 1.52
C GLY A 353 -13.06 14.22 0.94
N VAL A 354 -11.77 14.60 1.00
CA VAL A 354 -11.28 15.88 0.44
C VAL A 354 -11.38 15.94 -1.08
N PRO A 355 -10.93 14.92 -1.86
CA PRO A 355 -11.18 14.90 -3.30
C PRO A 355 -12.68 14.92 -3.65
N THR A 356 -13.52 14.23 -2.87
CA THR A 356 -14.98 14.25 -3.06
C THR A 356 -15.56 15.64 -2.82
N LEU A 357 -15.14 16.33 -1.76
CA LEU A 357 -15.56 17.71 -1.47
C LEU A 357 -15.28 18.64 -2.66
N LEU A 358 -14.07 18.57 -3.22
CA LEU A 358 -13.70 19.39 -4.38
C LEU A 358 -14.49 19.03 -5.65
N ASP A 359 -14.72 17.73 -5.90
CA ASP A 359 -15.48 17.26 -7.07
C ASP A 359 -16.95 17.68 -7.03
N LEU A 360 -17.51 17.90 -5.83
CA LEU A 360 -18.88 18.38 -5.66
C LEU A 360 -19.06 19.86 -6.02
N LEU A 361 -18.03 20.70 -5.87
CA LEU A 361 -18.16 22.17 -6.00
C LEU A 361 -18.76 22.62 -7.35
N PRO A 362 -18.33 22.11 -8.52
CA PRO A 362 -18.90 22.51 -9.81
C PRO A 362 -20.38 22.12 -9.98
N SER A 363 -20.87 21.17 -9.20
CA SER A 363 -22.24 20.66 -9.28
C SER A 363 -23.22 21.43 -8.37
N LEU A 364 -22.70 22.28 -7.48
CA LEU A 364 -23.51 23.06 -6.55
C LEU A 364 -24.10 24.29 -7.25
N PRO A 365 -25.38 24.61 -7.01
CA PRO A 365 -26.00 25.80 -7.58
C PRO A 365 -25.33 27.06 -7.03
N GLU A 366 -25.20 28.09 -7.89
CA GLU A 366 -24.71 29.43 -7.52
C GLU A 366 -23.22 29.49 -7.08
N VAL A 367 -22.48 28.39 -7.21
CA VAL A 367 -21.03 28.36 -7.00
C VAL A 367 -20.29 28.79 -8.27
N CYS A 368 -19.45 29.81 -8.17
CA CYS A 368 -18.60 30.29 -9.25
C CYS A 368 -17.18 30.51 -8.72
N PHE A 369 -16.20 29.91 -9.39
CA PHE A 369 -14.77 30.13 -9.16
C PHE A 369 -14.04 30.01 -10.50
N ASP A 370 -12.94 30.74 -10.66
CA ASP A 370 -12.14 30.70 -11.88
C ASP A 370 -11.11 29.54 -11.86
N ALA A 371 -10.31 29.44 -12.92
CA ALA A 371 -9.31 28.40 -13.05
C ALA A 371 -8.14 28.55 -12.06
N GLU A 372 -7.86 29.78 -11.60
CA GLU A 372 -6.77 30.09 -10.68
C GLU A 372 -7.15 29.66 -9.26
N HIS A 373 -8.33 30.07 -8.79
CA HIS A 373 -8.91 29.62 -7.52
C HIS A 373 -9.05 28.09 -7.45
N LEU A 374 -9.48 27.44 -8.54
CA LEU A 374 -9.54 25.98 -8.59
C LEU A 374 -8.15 25.33 -8.46
N SER A 375 -7.11 25.96 -9.01
CA SER A 375 -5.73 25.48 -8.90
C SER A 375 -5.23 25.61 -7.45
N GLU A 376 -5.54 26.71 -6.78
CA GLU A 376 -5.20 26.92 -5.36
C GLU A 376 -5.93 25.94 -4.43
N LEU A 377 -7.23 25.72 -4.66
CA LEU A 377 -8.02 24.72 -3.93
C LEU A 377 -7.44 23.31 -4.08
N ARG A 378 -7.03 22.93 -5.29
CA ARG A 378 -6.41 21.63 -5.56
C ARG A 378 -5.06 21.50 -4.85
N ALA A 379 -4.23 22.54 -4.89
CA ALA A 379 -2.94 22.53 -4.20
C ALA A 379 -3.10 22.45 -2.67
N ALA A 380 -4.09 23.15 -2.10
CA ALA A 380 -4.39 23.07 -0.67
C ALA A 380 -4.95 21.68 -0.28
N ALA A 381 -5.79 21.08 -1.13
CA ALA A 381 -6.29 19.73 -0.92
C ALA A 381 -5.19 18.66 -1.03
N GLU A 382 -4.25 18.81 -1.97
CA GLU A 382 -3.09 17.92 -2.12
C GLU A 382 -2.15 18.02 -0.91
N ASP A 383 -1.92 19.22 -0.36
CA ASP A 383 -1.14 19.38 0.89
C ASP A 383 -1.86 18.75 2.10
N LEU A 384 -3.19 18.79 2.13
CA LEU A 384 -4.00 18.20 3.19
C LEU A 384 -4.08 16.67 3.09
N ARG A 385 -4.17 16.12 1.87
CA ARG A 385 -4.29 14.67 1.58
C ARG A 385 -3.40 14.30 0.37
N PRO A 386 -2.06 14.21 0.55
CA PRO A 386 -1.14 13.98 -0.57
C PRO A 386 -1.28 12.59 -1.20
N ASP A 387 -1.84 11.63 -0.45
CA ASP A 387 -1.94 10.23 -0.84
C ASP A 387 -3.29 9.88 -1.50
N GLU A 388 -4.18 10.86 -1.72
CA GLU A 388 -5.54 10.63 -2.21
C GLU A 388 -5.93 11.61 -3.31
N PHE A 389 -6.29 11.09 -4.48
CA PHE A 389 -6.79 11.89 -5.60
C PHE A 389 -8.11 11.36 -6.18
N LEU A 390 -8.52 10.14 -5.81
CA LEU A 390 -9.82 9.59 -6.14
C LEU A 390 -10.91 10.19 -5.25
N THR A 391 -12.09 10.36 -5.81
CA THR A 391 -13.31 10.57 -5.02
C THR A 391 -13.76 9.25 -4.37
N GLY A 392 -14.60 9.32 -3.34
CA GLY A 392 -15.14 8.12 -2.68
C GLY A 392 -15.90 7.22 -3.64
N GLY A 393 -16.68 7.81 -4.56
CA GLY A 393 -17.40 7.08 -5.59
C GLY A 393 -16.47 6.36 -6.56
N GLU A 394 -15.43 7.03 -7.06
CA GLU A 394 -14.45 6.44 -7.98
C GLU A 394 -13.66 5.30 -7.33
N HIS A 395 -13.26 5.48 -6.06
CA HIS A 395 -12.56 4.43 -5.31
C HIS A 395 -13.46 3.20 -5.12
N VAL A 396 -14.72 3.38 -4.68
CA VAL A 396 -15.67 2.28 -4.51
C VAL A 396 -15.93 1.55 -5.84
N GLU A 397 -16.12 2.30 -6.92
CA GLU A 397 -16.34 1.72 -8.25
C GLU A 397 -15.13 0.89 -8.71
N LEU A 398 -13.91 1.42 -8.57
CA LEU A 398 -12.71 0.70 -8.96
C LEU A 398 -12.52 -0.58 -8.16
N VAL A 399 -12.68 -0.50 -6.84
CA VAL A 399 -12.58 -1.68 -5.96
C VAL A 399 -13.60 -2.74 -6.37
N ALA A 400 -14.83 -2.35 -6.72
CA ALA A 400 -15.86 -3.28 -7.19
C ALA A 400 -15.48 -3.94 -8.53
N LEU A 401 -14.93 -3.18 -9.48
CA LEU A 401 -14.46 -3.71 -10.76
C LEU A 401 -13.33 -4.73 -10.56
N LEU A 402 -12.38 -4.42 -9.70
CA LEU A 402 -11.23 -5.28 -9.40
C LEU A 402 -11.56 -6.47 -8.51
N ALA A 403 -12.57 -6.38 -7.64
CA ALA A 403 -12.99 -7.47 -6.76
C ALA A 403 -13.51 -8.71 -7.51
N SER A 404 -13.85 -8.55 -8.80
CA SER A 404 -14.21 -9.66 -9.69
C SER A 404 -13.01 -10.49 -10.17
N LEU A 405 -11.79 -10.03 -9.91
CA LEU A 405 -10.53 -10.64 -10.34
C LEU A 405 -9.80 -11.24 -9.13
N ASP A 406 -9.00 -12.27 -9.37
CA ASP A 406 -8.20 -12.88 -8.32
C ASP A 406 -7.08 -11.93 -7.85
N ILE A 407 -6.90 -11.81 -6.53
CA ILE A 407 -5.96 -10.85 -5.94
C ILE A 407 -4.51 -11.24 -6.18
N GLU A 408 -4.22 -12.54 -6.26
CA GLU A 408 -2.88 -13.04 -6.54
C GLU A 408 -2.53 -12.78 -8.01
N ASP A 409 -3.48 -12.96 -8.92
CA ASP A 409 -3.33 -12.57 -10.33
C ASP A 409 -3.05 -11.07 -10.49
N LEU A 410 -3.79 -10.20 -9.77
CA LEU A 410 -3.56 -8.75 -9.77
C LEU A 410 -2.18 -8.37 -9.22
N ARG A 411 -1.74 -9.04 -8.16
CA ARG A 411 -0.41 -8.83 -7.56
C ARG A 411 0.71 -9.26 -8.51
N ILE A 412 0.57 -10.44 -9.10
CA ILE A 412 1.51 -10.98 -10.09
C ILE A 412 1.61 -10.03 -11.28
N LEU A 413 0.45 -9.57 -11.78
CA LEU A 413 0.32 -8.63 -12.87
C LEU A 413 1.06 -7.31 -12.60
N ALA A 414 0.80 -6.68 -11.45
CA ALA A 414 1.47 -5.45 -11.07
C ALA A 414 2.98 -5.66 -10.83
N GLY A 415 3.36 -6.83 -10.32
CA GLY A 415 4.75 -7.23 -10.16
C GLY A 415 5.53 -7.31 -11.48
N TYR A 416 4.87 -7.36 -12.64
CA TYR A 416 5.51 -7.41 -13.95
C TYR A 416 5.89 -6.05 -14.53
N ASP A 417 5.25 -4.97 -14.10
CA ASP A 417 5.61 -3.62 -14.54
C ASP A 417 6.64 -3.02 -13.55
N ARG A 418 7.87 -2.75 -14.04
CA ARG A 418 8.97 -2.16 -13.25
C ARG A 418 8.57 -0.83 -12.60
N ARG A 419 7.61 -0.10 -13.16
CA ARG A 419 7.12 1.18 -12.66
C ARG A 419 6.08 1.00 -11.54
N LEU A 420 5.34 -0.12 -11.52
CA LEU A 420 4.37 -0.45 -10.47
C LEU A 420 5.02 -1.17 -9.27
N ARG A 421 6.02 -2.01 -9.53
CA ARG A 421 6.69 -2.86 -8.53
C ARG A 421 7.16 -2.13 -7.26
N PRO A 422 7.76 -0.92 -7.31
CA PRO A 422 8.19 -0.20 -6.10
C PRO A 422 7.05 0.18 -5.16
N HIS A 423 5.81 0.25 -5.68
CA HIS A 423 4.61 0.65 -4.95
C HIS A 423 3.74 -0.55 -4.56
N LEU A 424 4.18 -1.77 -4.87
CA LEU A 424 3.45 -2.99 -4.56
C LEU A 424 3.61 -3.34 -3.06
N PRO A 425 2.53 -3.51 -2.30
CA PRO A 425 2.61 -3.96 -0.91
C PRO A 425 3.12 -5.41 -0.86
N SER A 426 3.92 -5.76 0.17
CA SER A 426 4.52 -7.09 0.31
C SER A 426 3.49 -8.22 0.34
N MET A 427 2.32 -7.97 0.95
CA MET A 427 1.19 -8.90 1.02
C MET A 427 -0.13 -8.12 0.90
N PRO A 428 -0.69 -7.94 -0.31
CA PRO A 428 -2.00 -7.33 -0.47
C PRO A 428 -3.08 -8.24 0.13
N THR A 429 -4.00 -7.64 0.89
CA THR A 429 -5.09 -8.35 1.57
C THR A 429 -6.35 -8.43 0.71
N ASP A 430 -6.56 -7.41 -0.13
CA ASP A 430 -7.70 -7.27 -1.03
C ASP A 430 -7.39 -6.23 -2.13
N ALA A 431 -8.32 -6.06 -3.08
CA ALA A 431 -8.18 -5.08 -4.15
C ALA A 431 -8.15 -3.63 -3.63
N ALA A 432 -8.82 -3.33 -2.51
CA ALA A 432 -8.85 -2.00 -1.92
C ALA A 432 -7.47 -1.59 -1.36
N HIS A 433 -6.72 -2.55 -0.80
CA HIS A 433 -5.35 -2.34 -0.35
C HIS A 433 -4.42 -2.04 -1.53
N LEU A 434 -4.53 -2.78 -2.64
CA LEU A 434 -3.74 -2.47 -3.85
C LEU A 434 -4.05 -1.08 -4.42
N VAL A 435 -5.34 -0.73 -4.50
CA VAL A 435 -5.75 0.60 -5.00
C VAL A 435 -5.16 1.70 -4.15
N ARG A 436 -5.27 1.63 -2.82
CA ARG A 436 -4.69 2.64 -1.92
C ARG A 436 -3.16 2.72 -2.04
N ALA A 437 -2.47 1.60 -2.19
CA ALA A 437 -1.02 1.59 -2.34
C ALA A 437 -0.55 2.29 -3.63
N PHE A 438 -1.23 2.04 -4.76
CA PHE A 438 -0.92 2.71 -6.03
C PHE A 438 -1.43 4.15 -6.10
N GLU A 439 -2.48 4.49 -5.35
CA GLU A 439 -2.95 5.86 -5.22
C GLU A 439 -1.96 6.71 -4.42
N ALA A 440 -1.44 6.19 -3.30
CA ALA A 440 -0.46 6.84 -2.44
C ALA A 440 0.89 7.09 -3.12
N ALA A 441 1.19 6.41 -4.23
CA ALA A 441 2.32 6.76 -5.10
C ALA A 441 2.18 8.16 -5.73
N GLY A 442 0.98 8.75 -5.63
CA GLY A 442 0.67 10.12 -5.99
C GLY A 442 0.41 10.32 -7.47
N TYR A 443 -0.07 11.52 -7.76
CA TYR A 443 -0.08 12.12 -9.09
C TYR A 443 0.79 13.36 -9.03
N ARG A 444 2.00 13.30 -9.59
CA ARG A 444 2.85 14.49 -9.66
C ARG A 444 2.22 15.48 -10.64
N THR A 445 2.20 16.76 -10.28
CA THR A 445 1.68 17.87 -11.10
C THR A 445 2.50 18.14 -12.38
N ASP A 446 3.51 17.31 -12.69
CA ASP A 446 4.11 17.29 -14.02
C ASP A 446 3.12 16.68 -15.01
N ALA A 447 2.34 17.54 -15.67
CA ALA A 447 1.25 17.19 -16.61
C ALA A 447 1.60 16.20 -17.75
N ALA A 448 2.84 15.72 -17.82
CA ALA A 448 3.35 14.74 -18.76
C ALA A 448 3.29 13.28 -18.27
N SER A 449 3.14 13.00 -16.96
CA SER A 449 3.20 11.63 -16.43
C SER A 449 1.83 11.10 -15.97
N MET A 450 1.48 9.87 -16.37
CA MET A 450 0.23 9.21 -15.93
C MET A 450 0.39 8.64 -14.52
N PRO A 451 -0.58 8.85 -13.60
CA PRO A 451 -0.54 8.29 -12.26
C PRO A 451 -0.31 6.77 -12.26
N ILE A 452 0.44 6.28 -11.27
CA ILE A 452 0.76 4.85 -11.09
C ILE A 452 -0.51 3.99 -11.04
N LEU A 453 -1.52 4.43 -10.31
CA LEU A 453 -2.81 3.74 -10.26
C LEU A 453 -3.47 3.61 -11.65
N LEU A 454 -3.48 4.68 -12.45
CA LEU A 454 -4.11 4.61 -13.78
C LEU A 454 -3.34 3.68 -14.73
N ARG A 455 -2.01 3.63 -14.61
CA ARG A 455 -1.15 2.67 -15.32
C ARG A 455 -1.50 1.23 -14.93
N PHE A 456 -1.65 0.96 -13.62
CA PHE A 456 -2.08 -0.34 -13.14
C PHE A 456 -3.45 -0.73 -13.72
N VAL A 457 -4.43 0.19 -13.68
CA VAL A 457 -5.78 -0.08 -14.24
C VAL A 457 -5.73 -0.35 -15.74
N ALA A 458 -4.94 0.40 -16.51
CA ALA A 458 -4.76 0.16 -17.93
C ALA A 458 -4.17 -1.25 -18.20
N LEU A 459 -3.20 -1.67 -17.40
CA LEU A 459 -2.57 -2.99 -17.48
C LEU A 459 -3.57 -4.13 -17.18
N VAL A 460 -4.39 -3.98 -16.14
CA VAL A 460 -5.44 -4.95 -15.76
C VAL A 460 -6.51 -5.05 -16.84
N ALA A 461 -6.98 -3.90 -17.34
CA ALA A 461 -7.97 -3.86 -18.40
C ALA A 461 -7.44 -4.48 -19.71
N ALA A 462 -6.17 -4.23 -20.04
CA ALA A 462 -5.51 -4.87 -21.17
C ALA A 462 -5.42 -6.39 -20.98
N GLU A 463 -5.15 -6.87 -19.77
CA GLU A 463 -5.02 -8.30 -19.48
C GLU A 463 -6.32 -9.09 -19.38
N ALA A 464 -7.43 -8.45 -18.99
CA ALA A 464 -8.76 -9.06 -19.03
C ALA A 464 -9.33 -9.21 -20.47
N GLY A 465 -8.47 -9.02 -21.48
CA GLY A 465 -8.80 -8.69 -22.86
C GLY A 465 -9.50 -9.79 -23.66
N SER A 466 -10.82 -9.64 -23.76
CA SER A 466 -11.65 -9.91 -24.94
C SER A 466 -12.46 -8.64 -25.23
N PRO A 467 -12.77 -8.27 -26.49
CA PRO A 467 -13.64 -7.13 -26.83
C PRO A 467 -15.02 -7.17 -26.15
N THR A 468 -15.44 -8.36 -25.69
CA THR A 468 -16.70 -8.62 -25.00
C THR A 468 -16.60 -8.63 -23.48
N SER A 469 -15.41 -8.36 -22.90
CA SER A 469 -15.19 -8.37 -21.45
C SER A 469 -15.82 -7.16 -20.79
N THR A 470 -16.89 -7.38 -20.01
CA THR A 470 -17.57 -6.33 -19.23
C THR A 470 -16.61 -5.65 -18.26
N THR A 471 -15.72 -6.41 -17.61
CA THR A 471 -14.73 -5.87 -16.66
C THR A 471 -13.69 -5.00 -17.37
N ALA A 472 -13.16 -5.43 -18.52
CA ALA A 472 -12.18 -4.64 -19.27
C ALA A 472 -12.77 -3.31 -19.77
N ASN A 473 -14.02 -3.36 -20.28
CA ASN A 473 -14.75 -2.17 -20.71
C ASN A 473 -15.08 -1.24 -19.52
N GLY A 474 -15.46 -1.80 -18.37
CA GLY A 474 -15.70 -1.05 -17.14
C GLY A 474 -14.46 -0.33 -16.63
N LEU A 475 -13.31 -1.02 -16.57
CA LEU A 475 -12.04 -0.43 -16.15
C LEU A 475 -11.56 0.66 -17.12
N ARG A 476 -11.76 0.48 -18.43
CA ARG A 476 -11.44 1.51 -19.43
C ARG A 476 -12.30 2.75 -19.26
N ALA A 477 -13.62 2.57 -19.18
CA ALA A 477 -14.56 3.67 -18.98
C ALA A 477 -14.29 4.42 -17.66
N TRP A 478 -13.94 3.70 -16.59
CA TRP A 478 -13.53 4.29 -15.32
C TRP A 478 -12.26 5.12 -15.48
N CYS A 479 -11.21 4.58 -16.09
CA CYS A 479 -9.93 5.25 -16.28
C CYS A 479 -10.07 6.53 -17.11
N ASP A 480 -10.85 6.49 -18.20
CA ASP A 480 -11.09 7.65 -19.06
C ASP A 480 -11.83 8.78 -18.32
N ARG A 481 -12.79 8.44 -17.45
CA ARG A 481 -13.48 9.43 -16.60
C ARG A 481 -12.54 10.08 -15.59
N VAL A 482 -11.77 9.27 -14.86
CA VAL A 482 -10.82 9.78 -13.86
C VAL A 482 -9.73 10.64 -14.53
N ALA A 483 -9.18 10.18 -15.65
CA ALA A 483 -8.18 10.93 -16.42
C ALA A 483 -8.74 12.28 -16.91
N GLY A 484 -10.00 12.32 -17.35
CA GLY A 484 -10.70 13.54 -17.73
C GLY A 484 -10.86 14.52 -16.55
N ARG A 485 -11.26 14.03 -15.37
CA ARG A 485 -11.38 14.85 -14.14
C ARG A 485 -10.04 15.43 -13.71
N LEU A 486 -8.98 14.62 -13.78
CA LEU A 486 -7.60 15.02 -13.50
C LEU A 486 -6.99 15.92 -14.60
N ARG A 487 -7.70 16.12 -15.72
CA ARG A 487 -7.28 16.93 -16.88
C ARG A 487 -5.99 16.43 -17.53
N LEU A 488 -5.79 15.11 -17.58
CA LEU A 488 -4.68 14.50 -18.30
C LEU A 488 -4.83 14.71 -19.81
N ALA A 489 -3.72 14.94 -20.51
CA ALA A 489 -3.73 15.10 -21.96
C ALA A 489 -4.25 13.81 -22.64
N PRO A 490 -5.22 13.87 -23.56
CA PRO A 490 -5.77 12.68 -24.23
C PRO A 490 -4.71 11.85 -24.94
N GLN A 491 -3.67 12.49 -25.48
CA GLN A 491 -2.55 11.82 -26.14
C GLN A 491 -1.74 10.96 -25.15
N THR A 492 -1.52 11.44 -23.92
CA THR A 492 -0.83 10.71 -22.85
C THR A 492 -1.63 9.47 -22.46
N VAL A 493 -2.94 9.63 -22.25
CA VAL A 493 -3.85 8.52 -21.91
C VAL A 493 -3.86 7.46 -23.02
N SER A 494 -3.98 7.88 -24.29
CA SER A 494 -3.97 6.98 -25.45
C SER A 494 -2.62 6.25 -25.63
N ALA A 495 -1.50 6.92 -25.38
CA ALA A 495 -0.18 6.32 -25.47
C ALA A 495 0.00 5.22 -24.41
N HIS A 496 -0.45 5.45 -23.18
CA HIS A 496 -0.39 4.46 -22.11
C HIS A 496 -1.35 3.28 -22.30
N TRP A 497 -2.55 3.52 -22.86
CA TRP A 497 -3.41 2.43 -23.28
C TRP A 497 -2.75 1.55 -24.34
N SER A 498 -2.06 2.17 -25.30
CA SER A 498 -1.32 1.44 -26.32
C SER A 498 -0.17 0.65 -25.69
N GLU A 499 0.60 1.25 -24.78
CA GLU A 499 1.68 0.60 -24.02
C GLU A 499 1.14 -0.62 -23.24
N ALA A 500 0.05 -0.47 -22.49
CA ALA A 500 -0.55 -1.54 -21.71
C ALA A 500 -1.07 -2.71 -22.56
N VAL A 501 -1.68 -2.42 -23.71
CA VAL A 501 -2.13 -3.45 -24.66
C VAL A 501 -0.94 -4.22 -25.23
N LEU A 502 0.12 -3.52 -25.60
CA LEU A 502 1.35 -4.15 -26.10
C LEU A 502 2.00 -5.01 -25.01
N ASP A 503 2.09 -4.52 -23.78
CA ASP A 503 2.68 -5.28 -22.67
C ASP A 503 1.82 -6.48 -22.26
N ALA A 504 0.49 -6.41 -22.39
CA ALA A 504 -0.39 -7.57 -22.20
C ALA A 504 -0.21 -8.60 -23.33
N ALA A 505 -0.13 -8.17 -24.59
CA ALA A 505 0.11 -9.05 -25.73
C ALA A 505 1.44 -9.82 -25.61
N ARG A 506 2.53 -9.13 -25.23
CA ARG A 506 3.84 -9.76 -24.95
C ARG A 506 3.75 -10.87 -23.90
N ARG A 507 2.88 -10.71 -22.89
CA ARG A 507 2.76 -11.65 -21.76
C ARG A 507 1.89 -12.86 -22.06
N ARG A 508 0.96 -12.77 -23.00
CA ARG A 508 0.12 -13.90 -23.46
C ARG A 508 0.84 -14.87 -24.40
N CYS A 509 2.07 -14.56 -24.82
CA CYS A 509 2.95 -15.37 -25.67
C CYS A 509 2.42 -15.66 -27.09
N GLU A 510 2.76 -14.75 -28.01
CA GLU A 510 2.97 -15.04 -29.44
C GLU A 510 4.24 -14.35 -29.98
N THR A 511 5.30 -14.21 -29.17
CA THR A 511 6.55 -13.57 -29.64
C THR A 511 7.18 -14.42 -30.75
N ALA A 512 7.28 -13.86 -31.95
CA ALA A 512 8.02 -14.45 -33.04
C ALA A 512 9.53 -14.26 -32.82
N TRP A 513 10.33 -15.25 -33.19
CA TRP A 513 11.77 -15.21 -33.03
C TRP A 513 12.47 -15.24 -34.38
N ILE A 514 13.41 -14.32 -34.60
CA ILE A 514 14.37 -14.44 -35.70
C ILE A 514 15.66 -15.02 -35.15
N LEU A 515 16.00 -16.21 -35.63
CA LEU A 515 17.22 -16.91 -35.26
C LEU A 515 18.24 -16.62 -36.34
N ILE A 516 19.41 -16.14 -35.95
CA ILE A 516 20.52 -15.85 -36.86
C ILE A 516 21.71 -16.68 -36.40
N GLU A 517 22.06 -17.69 -37.19
CA GLU A 517 23.29 -18.46 -37.00
C GLU A 517 24.43 -17.78 -37.74
N VAL A 518 25.50 -17.47 -37.01
CA VAL A 518 26.71 -16.84 -37.54
C VAL A 518 27.81 -17.89 -37.59
N THR A 519 28.39 -18.06 -38.78
CA THR A 519 29.55 -18.92 -39.02
C THR A 519 30.73 -18.06 -39.46
N ILE A 520 31.94 -18.53 -39.18
CA ILE A 520 33.19 -17.81 -39.44
C ILE A 520 34.08 -18.64 -40.36
N ASP A 521 34.91 -17.95 -41.15
CA ASP A 521 35.91 -18.56 -42.01
C ASP A 521 37.19 -18.95 -41.25
N ASP A 522 37.61 -18.10 -40.31
CA ASP A 522 38.78 -18.29 -39.45
C ASP A 522 38.40 -18.16 -37.96
N PRO A 523 38.43 -19.26 -37.18
CA PRO A 523 38.11 -19.24 -35.75
C PRO A 523 39.16 -18.56 -34.86
N GLU A 524 40.39 -18.40 -35.34
CA GLU A 524 41.51 -17.81 -34.60
C GLU A 524 41.63 -16.29 -34.84
N ALA A 525 40.91 -15.75 -35.83
CA ALA A 525 40.88 -14.32 -36.08
C ALA A 525 40.16 -13.56 -34.95
N ASP A 526 40.65 -12.37 -34.61
CA ASP A 526 40.00 -11.54 -33.60
C ASP A 526 38.53 -11.23 -33.98
N PRO A 527 37.61 -11.16 -33.00
CA PRO A 527 36.22 -10.78 -33.25
C PRO A 527 36.10 -9.47 -34.04
N GLY A 528 35.35 -9.53 -35.13
CA GLY A 528 35.15 -8.43 -36.08
C GLY A 528 36.15 -8.37 -37.24
N LYS A 529 37.25 -9.14 -37.20
CA LYS A 529 38.26 -9.21 -38.27
C LYS A 529 38.12 -10.44 -39.18
N ALA A 530 37.43 -11.48 -38.73
CA ALA A 530 37.08 -12.64 -39.57
C ALA A 530 36.08 -12.25 -40.67
N ALA A 531 35.82 -13.17 -41.60
CA ALA A 531 34.69 -13.09 -42.50
C ALA A 531 33.54 -13.98 -41.98
N TYR A 532 32.31 -13.49 -42.12
CA TYR A 532 31.12 -14.06 -41.49
C TYR A 532 30.10 -14.47 -42.55
N ALA A 533 29.52 -15.65 -42.39
CA ALA A 533 28.36 -16.10 -43.15
C ALA A 533 27.19 -16.34 -42.19
N CYS A 534 25.98 -15.88 -42.57
CA CYS A 534 24.80 -16.03 -41.72
C CYS A 534 23.72 -16.90 -42.37
N SER A 535 22.95 -17.59 -41.53
CA SER A 535 21.68 -18.22 -41.89
C SER A 535 20.60 -17.73 -40.94
N ALA A 536 19.40 -17.48 -41.47
CA ALA A 536 18.32 -16.90 -40.67
C ALA A 536 16.99 -17.67 -40.81
N TRP A 537 16.22 -17.70 -39.72
CA TRP A 537 14.90 -18.33 -39.65
C TRP A 537 13.93 -17.48 -38.83
N LEU A 538 12.67 -17.43 -39.24
CA LEU A 538 11.56 -16.89 -38.47
C LEU A 538 10.80 -18.05 -37.81
N LEU A 539 10.69 -18.04 -36.50
CA LEU A 539 9.81 -18.90 -35.72
C LEU A 539 8.62 -18.07 -35.28
N ASP A 540 7.55 -18.13 -36.06
CA ASP A 540 6.28 -17.50 -35.71
C ASP A 540 5.31 -18.59 -35.20
N PRO A 541 4.74 -18.43 -34.00
CA PRO A 541 3.70 -19.33 -33.50
C PRO A 541 2.51 -19.52 -34.46
N ALA A 542 2.16 -18.49 -35.23
CA ALA A 542 1.04 -18.51 -36.16
C ALA A 542 1.35 -19.24 -37.47
N THR A 543 2.56 -19.07 -38.02
CA THR A 543 2.92 -19.59 -39.35
C THR A 543 3.89 -20.77 -39.31
N GLY A 544 4.42 -21.11 -38.14
CA GLY A 544 5.47 -22.10 -37.99
C GLY A 544 6.86 -21.62 -38.48
N PRO A 545 7.87 -22.50 -38.48
CA PRO A 545 9.23 -22.16 -38.83
C PRO A 545 9.42 -21.89 -40.33
N GLN A 546 9.95 -20.73 -40.68
CA GLN A 546 10.28 -20.31 -42.04
C GLN A 546 11.77 -19.97 -42.16
N ARG A 547 12.45 -20.44 -43.21
CA ARG A 547 13.81 -19.99 -43.54
C ARG A 547 13.72 -18.63 -44.23
N LEU A 548 14.56 -17.69 -43.81
CA LEU A 548 14.66 -16.37 -44.41
C LEU A 548 15.77 -16.34 -45.46
N ASP A 549 15.56 -15.60 -46.53
CA ASP A 549 16.57 -15.41 -47.57
C ASP A 549 17.67 -14.49 -47.04
N TYR A 550 18.89 -15.00 -47.04
CA TYR A 550 20.10 -14.27 -46.66
C TYR A 550 21.18 -14.54 -47.71
N PRO A 551 21.97 -13.54 -48.13
CA PRO A 551 23.02 -13.74 -49.14
C PRO A 551 24.02 -14.84 -48.76
N SER A 552 24.30 -15.75 -49.68
CA SER A 552 25.33 -16.76 -49.50
C SER A 552 26.73 -16.15 -49.70
N GLY A 553 27.64 -16.39 -48.77
CA GLY A 553 29.02 -15.93 -48.84
C GLY A 553 29.54 -15.49 -47.48
N TYR A 554 30.85 -15.23 -47.42
CA TYR A 554 31.51 -14.66 -46.26
C TYR A 554 31.69 -13.16 -46.45
N PHE A 555 31.34 -12.38 -45.43
CA PHE A 555 31.33 -10.93 -45.47
C PHE A 555 32.09 -10.35 -44.28
N THR A 556 32.64 -9.14 -44.43
CA THR A 556 33.21 -8.43 -43.28
C THR A 556 32.13 -8.14 -42.24
N TRP A 557 32.51 -7.91 -40.99
CA TRP A 557 31.54 -7.59 -39.92
C TRP A 557 30.67 -6.36 -40.24
N ARG A 558 31.25 -5.33 -40.87
CA ARG A 558 30.53 -4.14 -41.33
C ARG A 558 29.47 -4.46 -42.39
N GLN A 559 29.80 -5.32 -43.36
CA GLN A 559 28.83 -5.76 -44.36
C GLN A 559 27.75 -6.64 -43.73
N THR A 560 28.12 -7.49 -42.77
CA THR A 560 27.19 -8.33 -42.01
C THR A 560 26.16 -7.49 -41.24
N HIS A 561 26.58 -6.38 -40.60
CA HIS A 561 25.64 -5.43 -40.00
C HIS A 561 24.59 -4.94 -40.98
N GLN A 562 25.02 -4.53 -42.18
CA GLN A 562 24.13 -3.99 -43.20
C GLN A 562 23.14 -5.06 -43.69
N LEU A 563 23.63 -6.27 -43.99
CA LEU A 563 22.78 -7.36 -44.46
C LEU A 563 21.78 -7.84 -43.40
N VAL A 564 22.19 -7.90 -42.13
CA VAL A 564 21.29 -8.22 -41.02
C VAL A 564 20.26 -7.10 -40.82
N ALA A 565 20.66 -5.83 -40.96
CA ALA A 565 19.72 -4.72 -40.90
C ALA A 565 18.65 -4.79 -42.00
N GLU A 566 19.09 -4.98 -43.25
CA GLU A 566 18.21 -5.15 -44.42
C GLU A 566 17.24 -6.34 -44.24
N LEU A 567 17.70 -7.42 -43.59
CA LEU A 567 16.85 -8.55 -43.24
C LEU A 567 15.80 -8.21 -42.17
N LEU A 568 16.18 -7.51 -41.11
CA LEU A 568 15.35 -7.31 -39.91
C LEU A 568 14.36 -6.14 -40.02
N GLU A 569 14.73 -5.05 -40.68
CA GLU A 569 13.92 -3.82 -40.77
C GLU A 569 12.48 -4.07 -41.26
N PRO A 570 12.21 -4.88 -42.30
CA PRO A 570 10.84 -5.16 -42.75
C PRO A 570 10.00 -5.85 -41.67
N TYR A 571 10.57 -6.78 -40.91
CA TYR A 571 9.86 -7.51 -39.86
C TYR A 571 9.58 -6.61 -38.66
N ILE A 572 10.54 -5.78 -38.26
CA ILE A 572 10.39 -4.82 -37.16
C ILE A 572 9.36 -3.72 -37.52
N ALA A 573 9.33 -3.27 -38.77
CA ALA A 573 8.37 -2.27 -39.23
C ALA A 573 6.92 -2.78 -39.26
N VAL A 574 6.73 -4.05 -39.63
CA VAL A 574 5.40 -4.69 -39.72
C VAL A 574 4.92 -5.23 -38.37
N ARG A 575 5.82 -5.77 -37.54
CA ARG A 575 5.53 -6.37 -36.24
C ARG A 575 6.01 -5.42 -35.15
N SER A 576 5.08 -4.60 -34.65
CA SER A 576 5.44 -3.41 -33.90
C SER A 576 6.06 -3.64 -32.51
N VAL A 577 6.18 -4.87 -31.98
CA VAL A 577 6.98 -5.22 -30.77
C VAL A 577 7.05 -6.71 -30.39
N ASP A 578 6.36 -7.62 -31.07
CA ASP A 578 6.33 -9.05 -30.73
C ASP A 578 7.39 -9.88 -31.46
N LEU A 579 8.56 -9.28 -31.67
CA LEU A 579 9.69 -9.89 -32.37
C LEU A 579 10.92 -9.86 -31.46
N ALA A 580 11.59 -10.99 -31.31
CA ALA A 580 12.87 -11.09 -30.62
C ALA A 580 13.92 -11.73 -31.54
N VAL A 581 15.20 -11.46 -31.27
CA VAL A 581 16.31 -11.93 -32.10
C VAL A 581 17.29 -12.75 -31.28
N GLU A 582 17.55 -13.98 -31.74
CA GLU A 582 18.49 -14.93 -31.16
C GLU A 582 19.70 -15.08 -32.08
N PHE A 583 20.90 -14.70 -31.62
CA PHE A 583 22.15 -14.90 -32.35
C PHE A 583 22.89 -16.14 -31.85
N PHE A 584 23.09 -17.12 -32.73
CA PHE A 584 23.96 -18.27 -32.46
C PHE A 584 25.36 -17.94 -32.96
N LEU A 585 26.26 -17.69 -32.01
CA LEU A 585 27.62 -17.25 -32.27
C LEU A 585 28.63 -18.38 -32.05
N PRO A 586 29.74 -18.42 -32.81
CA PRO A 586 30.85 -19.32 -32.53
C PRO A 586 31.45 -19.05 -31.16
N GLU A 587 32.01 -20.09 -30.54
CA GLU A 587 32.59 -20.03 -29.18
C GLU A 587 33.70 -18.98 -29.05
N SER A 588 34.57 -18.84 -30.06
CA SER A 588 35.64 -17.83 -30.09
C SER A 588 35.14 -16.40 -30.38
N HIS A 589 33.85 -16.22 -30.65
CA HIS A 589 33.28 -14.97 -31.15
C HIS A 589 32.00 -14.57 -30.40
N LEU A 590 31.80 -15.05 -29.16
CA LEU A 590 30.66 -14.67 -28.30
C LEU A 590 30.60 -13.15 -28.04
N GLU A 591 31.71 -12.45 -28.22
CA GLU A 591 31.83 -11.00 -28.08
C GLU A 591 31.52 -10.21 -29.36
N LEU A 592 30.86 -10.77 -30.39
CA LEU A 592 30.36 -9.95 -31.50
C LEU A 592 29.23 -9.02 -31.04
N GLN A 593 29.27 -7.74 -31.41
CA GLN A 593 28.34 -6.67 -30.98
C GLN A 593 26.98 -6.71 -31.69
N VAL A 594 26.32 -7.86 -31.68
CA VAL A 594 25.05 -8.13 -32.39
C VAL A 594 23.91 -7.23 -31.91
N GLU A 595 23.88 -6.89 -30.62
CA GLU A 595 22.86 -6.01 -30.03
C GLU A 595 22.99 -4.55 -30.49
N ARG A 596 24.12 -4.19 -31.10
CA ARG A 596 24.43 -2.82 -31.57
C ARG A 596 24.28 -2.63 -33.07
N ILE A 597 23.83 -3.65 -33.80
CA ILE A 597 23.57 -3.53 -35.24
C ILE A 597 22.63 -2.33 -35.46
N PRO A 598 23.05 -1.32 -36.25
CA PRO A 598 22.27 -0.10 -36.45
C PRO A 598 21.12 -0.38 -37.40
N LEU A 599 19.92 0.07 -37.03
CA LEU A 599 18.70 -0.05 -37.83
C LEU A 599 18.04 1.31 -38.03
N ARG A 600 17.17 1.38 -39.04
CA ARG A 600 16.16 2.43 -39.19
C ARG A 600 14.91 2.07 -38.39
N HIS A 601 14.48 2.96 -37.49
CA HIS A 601 13.26 2.73 -36.71
C HIS A 601 12.52 4.04 -36.42
N ARG A 602 11.22 4.08 -36.72
CA ARG A 602 10.31 5.23 -36.45
C ARG A 602 10.86 6.59 -36.93
N GLY A 603 11.49 6.60 -38.10
CA GLY A 603 12.04 7.83 -38.71
C GLY A 603 13.41 8.26 -38.17
N ALA A 604 13.98 7.53 -37.21
CA ALA A 604 15.37 7.70 -36.77
C ALA A 604 16.29 6.68 -37.47
N ASP A 605 17.42 7.16 -37.98
CA ASP A 605 18.51 6.33 -38.48
C ASP A 605 19.47 5.94 -37.34
N ASN A 606 20.14 4.80 -37.46
CA ASN A 606 21.18 4.30 -36.55
C ASN A 606 20.72 3.99 -35.11
N VAL A 607 19.49 3.53 -34.94
CA VAL A 607 19.01 3.02 -33.64
C VAL A 607 19.54 1.60 -33.44
N HIS A 608 20.16 1.32 -32.28
CA HIS A 608 20.71 -0.01 -31.99
C HIS A 608 19.61 -1.07 -31.85
N LEU A 609 19.78 -2.22 -32.51
CA LEU A 609 18.83 -3.34 -32.51
C LEU A 609 18.32 -3.71 -31.09
N GLY A 610 19.23 -3.81 -30.12
CA GLY A 610 18.92 -4.22 -28.74
C GLY A 610 18.11 -3.23 -27.92
N THR A 611 17.87 -2.01 -28.40
CA THR A 611 16.94 -1.05 -27.78
C THR A 611 15.52 -1.18 -28.35
N ILE A 612 15.40 -1.72 -29.56
CA ILE A 612 14.15 -1.87 -30.30
C ILE A 612 13.46 -3.18 -29.92
N VAL A 613 14.21 -4.30 -29.95
CA VAL A 613 13.71 -5.66 -29.71
C VAL A 613 14.60 -6.43 -28.72
N PRO A 614 14.09 -7.48 -28.04
CA PRO A 614 14.94 -8.35 -27.24
C PRO A 614 16.00 -9.00 -28.13
N VAL A 615 17.27 -8.88 -27.74
CA VAL A 615 18.41 -9.50 -28.41
C VAL A 615 19.17 -10.33 -27.40
N VAL A 616 19.34 -11.61 -27.71
CA VAL A 616 20.12 -12.55 -26.91
C VAL A 616 21.17 -13.28 -27.74
N VAL A 617 22.26 -13.65 -27.08
CA VAL A 617 23.35 -14.46 -27.64
C VAL A 617 23.21 -15.91 -27.18
N ARG A 618 23.62 -16.84 -28.03
CA ARG A 618 23.75 -18.28 -27.73
C ARG A 618 25.07 -18.81 -28.30
N CYS A 619 25.66 -19.80 -27.66
CA CYS A 619 26.88 -20.44 -28.16
C CYS A 619 26.53 -21.58 -29.11
N ALA A 620 26.90 -21.48 -30.38
CA ALA A 620 26.61 -22.47 -31.42
C ALA A 620 27.20 -23.86 -31.11
N HIS A 621 28.37 -23.92 -30.46
CA HIS A 621 29.05 -25.18 -30.13
C HIS A 621 28.19 -26.12 -29.26
N ARG A 622 27.44 -25.57 -28.30
CA ARG A 622 26.57 -26.33 -27.39
C ARG A 622 25.42 -27.05 -28.14
N HIS A 623 25.09 -26.58 -29.34
CA HIS A 623 23.99 -27.09 -30.17
C HIS A 623 24.45 -28.05 -31.29
N ALA A 624 25.75 -28.20 -31.52
CA ALA A 624 26.30 -29.09 -32.55
C ALA A 624 26.18 -30.60 -32.19
N GLY A 625 26.04 -30.92 -30.89
CA GLY A 625 25.91 -32.30 -30.39
C GLY A 625 24.51 -32.93 -30.57
N ARG A 626 24.41 -34.27 -30.50
CA ARG A 626 23.11 -35.01 -30.50
C ARG A 626 22.48 -35.16 -29.11
N ARG A 627 23.17 -34.77 -28.04
CA ARG A 627 22.68 -34.86 -26.65
C ARG A 627 22.81 -33.51 -25.97
N ILE A 628 21.73 -33.04 -25.38
CA ILE A 628 21.71 -31.89 -24.46
C ILE A 628 22.44 -32.32 -23.18
N PRO A 629 23.51 -31.64 -22.75
CA PRO A 629 24.16 -31.93 -21.47
C PRO A 629 23.17 -31.87 -20.30
N GLN A 630 23.10 -32.93 -19.49
CA GLN A 630 22.19 -33.00 -18.32
C GLN A 630 22.40 -31.83 -17.35
N GLN A 631 23.65 -31.38 -17.18
CA GLN A 631 24.00 -30.26 -16.32
C GLN A 631 23.37 -28.93 -16.79
N TRP A 632 23.26 -28.71 -18.10
CA TRP A 632 22.62 -27.50 -18.65
C TRP A 632 21.12 -27.48 -18.37
N THR A 633 20.42 -28.61 -18.58
CA THR A 633 18.99 -28.72 -18.26
C THR A 633 18.74 -28.59 -16.75
N ALA A 634 19.60 -29.17 -15.92
CA ALA A 634 19.50 -29.06 -14.46
C ALA A 634 19.64 -27.60 -14.00
N ARG A 635 20.71 -26.90 -14.41
CA ARG A 635 20.91 -25.48 -14.07
C ARG A 635 19.77 -24.58 -14.57
N TRP A 636 19.19 -24.87 -15.74
CA TRP A 636 18.01 -24.14 -16.25
C TRP A 636 16.76 -24.36 -15.39
N GLN A 637 16.54 -25.58 -14.90
CA GLN A 637 15.42 -25.86 -14.01
C GLN A 637 15.58 -25.17 -12.65
N GLU A 638 16.80 -25.11 -12.10
CA GLU A 638 17.09 -24.36 -10.88
C GLU A 638 16.81 -22.86 -11.05
N CYS A 639 17.23 -22.28 -12.18
CA CYS A 639 16.89 -20.91 -12.58
C CYS A 639 15.37 -20.61 -12.55
N GLY A 640 14.53 -21.59 -12.87
CA GLY A 640 13.08 -21.43 -12.96
C GLY A 640 12.33 -21.56 -11.62
N LYS A 641 13.00 -21.97 -10.54
CA LYS A 641 12.36 -22.11 -9.22
C LYS A 641 12.23 -20.72 -8.58
N VAL A 642 11.00 -20.25 -8.44
CA VAL A 642 10.69 -18.98 -7.77
C VAL A 642 10.91 -19.15 -6.26
N SER A 643 12.02 -18.66 -5.73
CA SER A 643 12.19 -18.51 -4.29
C SER A 643 11.43 -17.27 -3.82
N THR A 644 10.48 -17.46 -2.91
CA THR A 644 9.69 -16.41 -2.23
C THR A 644 10.52 -15.56 -1.26
N VAL A 645 11.83 -15.74 -1.24
CA VAL A 645 12.78 -15.06 -0.36
C VAL A 645 13.87 -14.46 -1.24
N SER A 646 14.09 -13.15 -1.05
CA SER A 646 15.12 -12.34 -1.70
C SER A 646 16.52 -12.89 -1.41
N ASP A 647 16.96 -13.86 -2.17
CA ASP A 647 18.33 -14.35 -2.12
C ASP A 647 18.86 -14.59 -3.52
N GLU A 648 20.02 -14.02 -3.81
CA GLU A 648 20.79 -14.15 -5.06
C GLU A 648 21.35 -15.59 -5.24
N GLN A 649 20.73 -16.59 -4.61
CA GLN A 649 21.23 -17.96 -4.51
C GLN A 649 21.51 -18.59 -5.88
N HIS A 650 20.76 -18.28 -6.94
CA HIS A 650 21.02 -18.84 -8.27
C HIS A 650 21.99 -18.01 -9.15
N TRP A 651 22.46 -16.87 -8.64
CA TRP A 651 23.39 -15.97 -9.31
C TRP A 651 24.81 -16.10 -8.73
N LEU A 652 25.79 -16.06 -9.61
CA LEU A 652 27.20 -15.91 -9.27
C LEU A 652 27.74 -14.65 -9.94
N VAL A 653 28.19 -13.68 -9.15
CA VAL A 653 28.94 -12.52 -9.66
C VAL A 653 30.42 -12.85 -9.55
N HIS A 654 31.15 -12.77 -10.64
CA HIS A 654 32.56 -13.15 -10.66
C HIS A 654 33.40 -12.26 -11.57
N ASP A 655 34.65 -12.02 -11.17
CA ASP A 655 35.62 -11.34 -12.02
C ASP A 655 36.04 -12.25 -13.19
N ALA A 656 35.98 -11.72 -14.41
CA ALA A 656 36.37 -12.43 -15.62
C ALA A 656 37.89 -12.71 -15.71
N ALA A 657 38.73 -12.00 -14.93
CA ALA A 657 40.17 -12.26 -14.84
C ALA A 657 40.48 -13.67 -14.34
N ASP A 658 39.70 -14.10 -13.35
CA ASP A 658 40.06 -15.19 -12.46
C ASP A 658 39.33 -16.45 -12.90
N LEU A 659 39.77 -16.97 -14.04
CA LEU A 659 39.23 -18.19 -14.65
C LEU A 659 39.35 -19.40 -13.74
N PHE A 660 40.38 -19.44 -12.90
CA PHE A 660 40.60 -20.55 -11.98
C PHE A 660 39.52 -20.56 -10.89
N SER A 661 39.35 -19.45 -10.17
CA SER A 661 38.31 -19.35 -9.14
C SER A 661 36.90 -19.43 -9.71
N LEU A 662 36.67 -18.90 -10.92
CA LEU A 662 35.38 -19.03 -11.61
C LEU A 662 35.04 -20.51 -11.86
N ARG A 663 36.02 -21.29 -12.31
CA ARG A 663 35.83 -22.72 -12.58
C ARG A 663 35.53 -23.49 -11.30
N ASP A 664 36.29 -23.24 -10.24
CA ASP A 664 36.09 -23.88 -8.95
C ASP A 664 34.70 -23.54 -8.38
N ALA A 665 34.30 -22.26 -8.42
CA ALA A 665 32.99 -21.82 -7.96
C ALA A 665 31.83 -22.50 -8.72
N LEU A 666 31.97 -22.69 -10.04
CA LEU A 666 30.95 -23.37 -10.85
C LEU A 666 30.90 -24.88 -10.59
N VAL A 667 32.02 -25.50 -10.23
CA VAL A 667 32.07 -26.92 -9.82
C VAL A 667 31.42 -27.11 -8.45
N ASP A 668 31.76 -26.25 -7.49
CA ASP A 668 31.25 -26.31 -6.12
C ASP A 668 29.76 -25.97 -6.02
N ARG A 669 29.25 -25.18 -6.98
CA ARG A 669 27.87 -24.69 -7.00
C ARG A 669 27.10 -25.14 -8.26
N PRO A 670 26.59 -26.38 -8.28
CA PRO A 670 25.79 -26.88 -9.41
C PRO A 670 24.41 -26.21 -9.52
N ASP A 671 23.96 -25.51 -8.48
CA ASP A 671 22.71 -24.75 -8.35
C ASP A 671 22.75 -23.37 -9.05
N VAL A 672 23.94 -22.87 -9.36
CA VAL A 672 24.12 -21.59 -10.06
C VAL A 672 23.70 -21.75 -11.52
N GLY A 673 22.64 -21.06 -11.93
CA GLY A 673 22.20 -21.05 -13.33
C GLY A 673 22.37 -19.70 -14.03
N CYS A 674 22.66 -18.64 -13.28
CA CYS A 674 22.94 -17.32 -13.81
C CYS A 674 24.32 -16.86 -13.37
N VAL A 675 25.12 -16.29 -14.28
CA VAL A 675 26.42 -15.71 -13.94
C VAL A 675 26.53 -14.29 -14.49
N GLU A 676 26.95 -13.37 -13.63
CA GLU A 676 27.33 -12.01 -14.02
C GLU A 676 28.86 -11.91 -14.03
N LEU A 677 29.43 -11.67 -15.20
CA LEU A 677 30.86 -11.44 -15.34
C LEU A 677 31.16 -9.95 -15.22
N ILE A 678 32.05 -9.62 -14.27
CA ILE A 678 32.55 -8.27 -14.00
C ILE A 678 34.06 -8.21 -14.24
N GLY A 679 34.65 -7.00 -14.24
CA GLY A 679 36.10 -6.82 -14.35
C GLY A 679 36.52 -5.91 -15.51
N ASP A 680 37.75 -5.41 -15.48
CA ASP A 680 38.30 -4.44 -16.44
C ASP A 680 39.14 -5.11 -17.55
N HIS A 681 38.74 -6.31 -17.97
CA HIS A 681 39.48 -7.13 -18.95
C HIS A 681 39.29 -6.67 -20.39
N LEU A 682 40.28 -6.96 -21.24
CA LEU A 682 40.22 -6.68 -22.68
C LEU A 682 39.32 -7.68 -23.41
N GLU A 683 39.21 -8.91 -22.89
CA GLU A 683 38.48 -10.02 -23.50
C GLU A 683 37.75 -10.82 -22.41
N PHE A 684 36.45 -11.01 -22.58
CA PHE A 684 35.61 -11.85 -21.70
C PHE A 684 35.48 -13.27 -22.23
N THR A 685 35.86 -13.52 -23.48
CA THR A 685 35.68 -14.80 -24.18
C THR A 685 36.16 -16.01 -23.37
N PRO A 686 37.35 -16.04 -22.74
CA PRO A 686 37.77 -17.18 -21.93
C PRO A 686 36.82 -17.51 -20.76
N ALA A 687 36.30 -16.48 -20.08
CA ALA A 687 35.36 -16.64 -18.96
C ALA A 687 33.97 -17.07 -19.47
N LEU A 688 33.50 -16.46 -20.57
CA LEU A 688 32.25 -16.84 -21.23
C LEU A 688 32.27 -18.31 -21.65
N VAL A 689 33.36 -18.74 -22.27
CA VAL A 689 33.60 -20.13 -22.67
C VAL A 689 33.59 -21.06 -21.46
N CYS A 690 34.29 -20.71 -20.38
CA CYS A 690 34.30 -21.49 -19.13
C CYS A 690 32.88 -21.70 -18.58
N CYS A 691 32.06 -20.65 -18.53
CA CYS A 691 30.67 -20.72 -18.10
C CYS A 691 29.81 -21.59 -19.04
N VAL A 692 29.99 -21.42 -20.34
CA VAL A 692 29.26 -22.21 -21.35
C VAL A 692 29.63 -23.70 -21.27
N GLN A 693 30.90 -24.04 -21.10
CA GLN A 693 31.33 -25.42 -20.95
C GLN A 693 30.84 -26.05 -19.63
N SER A 694 30.68 -25.23 -18.58
CA SER A 694 30.14 -25.65 -17.27
C SER A 694 28.60 -25.76 -17.21
N GLY A 695 27.92 -25.57 -18.35
CA GLY A 695 26.48 -25.73 -18.48
C GLY A 695 25.65 -24.53 -18.01
N VAL A 696 26.25 -23.37 -17.74
CA VAL A 696 25.51 -22.16 -17.31
C VAL A 696 24.60 -21.68 -18.46
N PRO A 697 23.28 -21.56 -18.27
CA PRO A 697 22.35 -21.14 -19.32
C PRO A 697 22.19 -19.62 -19.47
N VAL A 698 22.50 -18.83 -18.44
CA VAL A 698 22.30 -17.38 -18.45
C VAL A 698 23.60 -16.67 -18.06
N LEU A 699 24.08 -15.79 -18.94
CA LEU A 699 25.25 -14.94 -18.67
C LEU A 699 24.94 -13.48 -18.96
N THR A 700 25.38 -12.59 -18.07
CA THR A 700 25.36 -11.15 -18.29
C THR A 700 26.75 -10.56 -18.13
N TRP A 701 27.13 -9.66 -19.04
CA TRP A 701 28.37 -8.89 -18.96
C TRP A 701 28.19 -7.56 -19.68
N HIS A 702 29.04 -6.59 -19.39
CA HIS A 702 29.02 -5.31 -20.09
C HIS A 702 30.11 -5.23 -21.14
N ARG A 703 29.81 -4.63 -22.29
CA ARG A 703 30.82 -4.22 -23.27
C ARG A 703 31.69 -3.13 -22.67
N ARG A 704 32.98 -3.18 -22.96
CA ARG A 704 33.93 -2.10 -22.62
C ARG A 704 33.78 -0.94 -23.60
N LEU A 705 33.57 0.27 -23.08
CA LEU A 705 33.80 1.54 -23.77
C LEU A 705 34.70 2.43 -22.92
N ASP A 706 35.68 3.05 -23.57
CA ASP A 706 36.53 4.12 -23.02
C ASP A 706 37.31 3.79 -21.72
N ASN A 707 37.66 2.53 -21.48
CA ASN A 707 38.40 2.08 -20.28
C ASN A 707 37.72 2.48 -18.95
N ARG A 708 36.40 2.69 -18.97
CA ARG A 708 35.62 3.00 -17.77
C ARG A 708 34.79 1.79 -17.38
N ARG A 709 34.88 1.42 -16.11
CA ARG A 709 34.02 0.40 -15.51
C ARG A 709 32.58 0.91 -15.50
N PRO A 710 31.64 0.17 -16.11
CA PRO A 710 30.23 0.47 -15.93
C PRO A 710 29.88 0.37 -14.45
N ARG A 711 29.33 1.43 -13.86
CA ARG A 711 29.06 1.52 -12.40
C ARG A 711 27.68 1.04 -12.01
N GLY A 712 26.97 0.44 -12.95
CA GLY A 712 25.59 0.05 -12.78
C GLY A 712 25.40 -1.17 -11.87
N ASP A 713 24.50 -1.06 -10.90
CA ASP A 713 24.05 -2.19 -10.07
C ASP A 713 23.00 -3.06 -10.78
N LEU A 714 23.37 -4.27 -11.19
CA LEU A 714 22.46 -5.27 -11.75
C LEU A 714 21.70 -6.09 -10.68
N SER A 715 21.76 -5.73 -9.40
CA SER A 715 21.07 -6.43 -8.31
C SER A 715 19.58 -6.66 -8.57
N HIS A 716 18.91 -5.74 -9.28
CA HIS A 716 17.51 -5.91 -9.69
C HIS A 716 17.30 -7.14 -10.58
N LEU A 717 18.15 -7.35 -11.59
CA LEU A 717 18.09 -8.53 -12.43
C LEU A 717 18.32 -9.80 -11.61
N ARG A 718 19.21 -9.71 -10.61
CA ARG A 718 19.60 -10.85 -9.77
C ARG A 718 18.53 -11.26 -8.75
N ARG A 719 17.82 -10.29 -8.18
CA ARG A 719 16.88 -10.50 -7.05
C ARG A 719 15.43 -10.61 -7.46
N SER A 720 15.04 -9.93 -8.55
CA SER A 720 13.62 -9.64 -8.82
C SER A 720 13.15 -10.09 -10.21
N VAL A 721 14.05 -10.51 -11.09
CA VAL A 721 13.70 -10.88 -12.47
C VAL A 721 13.89 -12.38 -12.68
N PRO A 722 12.83 -13.13 -13.04
CA PRO A 722 12.97 -14.53 -13.40
C PRO A 722 13.74 -14.66 -14.73
N PRO A 723 14.55 -15.71 -14.91
CA PRO A 723 15.39 -15.87 -16.10
C PRO A 723 14.63 -15.84 -17.43
N SER A 724 13.38 -16.30 -17.47
CA SER A 724 12.52 -16.23 -18.66
C SER A 724 12.19 -14.80 -19.11
N ARG A 725 12.37 -13.80 -18.23
CA ARG A 725 12.11 -12.37 -18.51
C ARG A 725 13.35 -11.53 -18.76
N LEU A 726 14.53 -12.07 -18.54
CA LEU A 726 15.78 -11.34 -18.77
C LEU A 726 15.88 -10.75 -20.19
N PRO A 727 15.43 -11.42 -21.28
CA PRO A 727 15.52 -10.82 -22.62
C PRO A 727 14.79 -9.47 -22.74
N GLU A 728 13.59 -9.37 -22.19
CA GLU A 728 12.79 -8.14 -22.25
C GLU A 728 13.28 -7.09 -21.25
N GLU A 729 13.67 -7.49 -20.04
CA GLU A 729 14.22 -6.58 -19.03
C GLU A 729 15.54 -5.94 -19.50
N VAL A 730 16.41 -6.72 -20.13
CA VAL A 730 17.66 -6.21 -20.71
C VAL A 730 17.36 -5.27 -21.88
N ARG A 731 16.36 -5.55 -22.72
CA ARG A 731 15.92 -4.62 -23.77
C ARG A 731 15.43 -3.30 -23.18
N GLN A 732 14.61 -3.34 -22.13
CA GLN A 732 14.09 -2.15 -21.46
C GLN A 732 15.21 -1.32 -20.83
N LEU A 733 16.18 -1.96 -20.17
CA LEU A 733 17.37 -1.30 -19.66
C LEU A 733 18.17 -0.62 -20.77
N ARG A 734 18.35 -1.29 -21.92
CA ARG A 734 18.99 -0.70 -23.10
C ARG A 734 18.17 0.44 -23.73
N ALA A 735 16.85 0.52 -23.54
CA ALA A 735 16.02 1.57 -24.14
C ALA A 735 15.84 2.79 -23.22
N ASP A 736 16.03 2.63 -21.92
CA ASP A 736 15.82 3.67 -20.92
C ASP A 736 16.97 4.68 -20.89
N THR A 737 16.73 5.85 -21.47
CA THR A 737 17.70 6.97 -21.50
C THR A 737 17.74 7.76 -20.20
N SER A 738 16.82 7.53 -19.27
CA SER A 738 16.62 8.37 -18.07
C SER A 738 17.36 7.87 -16.83
N THR A 739 17.58 6.57 -16.73
CA THR A 739 18.20 5.97 -15.55
C THR A 739 19.67 5.59 -15.78
N TRP A 740 20.04 5.07 -16.95
CA TRP A 740 21.34 4.41 -17.14
C TRP A 740 21.93 4.57 -18.56
N SER A 741 22.86 5.52 -18.75
CA SER A 741 23.52 5.70 -20.06
C SER A 741 24.44 4.53 -20.46
N GLU A 742 24.82 3.66 -19.53
CA GLU A 742 25.75 2.54 -19.75
C GLU A 742 25.02 1.20 -20.03
N ALA A 743 23.69 1.14 -19.81
CA ALA A 743 22.91 -0.08 -20.01
C ALA A 743 22.85 -0.54 -21.48
N HIS A 744 23.12 0.35 -22.44
CA HIS A 744 23.29 0.02 -23.86
C HIS A 744 24.41 -1.01 -24.12
N HIS A 745 25.29 -1.22 -23.14
CA HIS A 745 26.43 -2.14 -23.22
C HIS A 745 26.18 -3.48 -22.55
N LEU A 746 25.05 -3.65 -21.88
CA LEU A 746 24.70 -4.91 -21.25
C LEU A 746 24.42 -5.97 -22.32
N VAL A 747 25.12 -7.10 -22.26
CA VAL A 747 24.91 -8.27 -23.12
C VAL A 747 24.26 -9.37 -22.31
N LEU A 748 23.38 -10.12 -22.97
CA LEU A 748 22.68 -11.26 -22.38
C LEU A 748 22.90 -12.47 -23.27
N LEU A 749 23.60 -13.49 -22.75
CA LEU A 749 23.50 -14.84 -23.28
C LEU A 749 22.38 -15.54 -22.54
N TRP A 750 21.43 -16.05 -23.31
CA TRP A 750 20.22 -16.69 -22.79
C TRP A 750 19.97 -17.96 -23.59
N ASP A 751 20.25 -19.09 -22.96
CA ASP A 751 20.32 -20.38 -23.64
C ASP A 751 19.31 -21.36 -23.04
N ASP A 752 18.03 -21.16 -23.41
CA ASP A 752 16.92 -22.01 -23.00
C ASP A 752 17.00 -23.40 -23.70
N PRO A 753 17.18 -24.52 -22.97
CA PRO A 753 17.26 -25.86 -23.55
C PRO A 753 15.94 -26.35 -24.15
N GLN A 754 14.80 -25.73 -23.81
CA GLN A 754 13.49 -26.07 -24.36
C GLN A 754 13.24 -25.41 -25.72
N ARG A 755 14.05 -24.42 -26.09
CA ARG A 755 13.95 -23.70 -27.36
C ARG A 755 15.18 -23.98 -28.22
N LEU A 756 15.07 -24.94 -29.14
CA LEU A 756 16.12 -25.25 -30.10
C LEU A 756 15.76 -24.73 -31.49
N PRO A 757 16.74 -24.31 -32.31
CA PRO A 757 16.51 -24.08 -33.73
C PRO A 757 15.91 -25.34 -34.35
N PRO A 758 14.85 -25.25 -35.17
CA PRO A 758 14.39 -26.39 -35.92
C PRO A 758 15.54 -26.83 -36.84
N ARG A 759 16.12 -28.01 -36.56
CA ARG A 759 16.99 -28.69 -37.52
C ARG A 759 16.13 -29.08 -38.71
N LEU A 760 15.98 -28.17 -39.67
CA LEU A 760 15.42 -28.51 -40.97
C LEU A 760 16.31 -29.62 -41.53
N ARG A 761 15.77 -30.85 -41.51
CA ARG A 761 16.40 -31.97 -42.21
C ARG A 761 16.60 -31.49 -43.64
N LEU A 762 17.86 -31.29 -44.04
CA LEU A 762 18.23 -31.29 -45.44
C LEU A 762 17.66 -32.59 -46.01
N ARG A 763 16.57 -32.52 -46.76
CA ARG A 763 16.23 -33.62 -47.67
C ARG A 763 17.41 -33.71 -48.61
N THR A 764 18.23 -34.73 -48.42
CA THR A 764 19.29 -35.07 -49.35
C THR A 764 18.65 -35.17 -50.74
N PRO A 765 19.15 -34.45 -51.76
CA PRO A 765 18.69 -34.65 -53.13
C PRO A 765 18.83 -36.12 -53.49
N GLY A 766 17.82 -36.66 -54.18
CA GLY A 766 17.54 -38.08 -54.27
C GLY A 766 18.74 -38.99 -54.47
N ARG A 767 18.81 -40.05 -53.64
CA ARG A 767 19.29 -41.34 -54.13
C ARG A 767 18.39 -41.69 -55.31
N ILE A 768 18.95 -41.62 -56.52
CA ILE A 768 18.37 -42.24 -57.71
C ILE A 768 18.06 -43.68 -57.34
N ALA A 769 16.78 -44.05 -57.40
CA ALA A 769 16.37 -45.43 -57.36
C ALA A 769 16.93 -46.10 -58.62
N SER A 770 17.99 -46.90 -58.48
CA SER A 770 18.33 -47.89 -59.48
C SER A 770 17.30 -49.01 -59.38
N HIS A 771 16.23 -48.87 -60.14
CA HIS A 771 15.34 -49.98 -60.46
C HIS A 771 16.09 -51.04 -61.27
N ASP A 772 15.81 -52.28 -60.90
CA ASP A 772 16.13 -53.50 -61.62
C ASP A 772 15.95 -53.35 -63.14
N ARG A 773 17.01 -53.70 -63.88
CA ARG A 773 16.88 -54.12 -65.27
C ARG A 773 16.51 -55.60 -65.27
N HIS A 774 15.31 -55.90 -65.76
CA HIS A 774 15.04 -57.19 -66.39
C HIS A 774 16.00 -57.40 -67.57
N ARG A 775 17.01 -58.25 -67.40
CA ARG A 775 17.32 -59.46 -68.18
C ARG A 775 18.70 -60.00 -67.83
#